data_AF-A0A1F9N372-F1
#
_entry.id   AF-A0A1F9N372-F1
#
_cell.length_a   1.000
_cell.length_b   1.000
_cell.length_c   1.000
_cell.angle_alpha   90.00
_cell.angle_beta   90.00
_cell.angle_gamma   90.00
#
_symmetry.space_group_name_H-M   'P 1'
#
loop_
_entity.id
_entity.type
_entity.pdbx_description
1 polymer ?
#
loop_
_entity_poly.entity_id
_entity_poly.type
_entity_poly.pdbx_seq_one_letter_code
_entity_poly.pdbx_strand_id
1 'polypeptide(L)'
;MIQTRSKENPMACIFRCLTVCVIITVGCSKIVANLDNLACSPEGDCAPGFVCNLDTQLCESESGHQSCTLGTLSDCAACGDNCLELPRVTTAECVTEGTVHECVIVGCEAGWTNDDGLVSTGCNAECVQTNGGVEICDGFDNDCEGTTDPSCPCNFRDKSNGVCVGTTTNLAGQCQQPTEYETQESACDSLDNDCDGLTDEGCACDYLDDADGVCATATNSGSNCEQPAAYEVTETTCDGIDNDCDGSTDTDCPCQYDGDPDGVCGTAKLDGSGNCVEPTTHEASETLCDDVDNDCDGIADSGCPCHFQDDPDGVCASATRDSAGQCQQPSGFEEIETTCGDGDNDCDGLTNEGCGCNFNDDTDGVCATGIPNGPNCIAPDNYEANETSCDRVDNDCDEAIDEGCACNYVGDADGVCNTATRDDSGVCQPPGVYEADEITCDNLDNDCDGVEDEGCPCNFGGDPDGICATAIIANTGVCQQPSGYQANETRCDNTDNDCDNAIDEGCPCNYNDDPDGLCATATRDVNGVCQAPATYESTESTCDTFDNDCDEGVDEGCPCNYGGDMEGVCQSGTKDGNGSCLAPDNYEANETTCDDADNDCDTFIDEGCPCNYNDDPHGVCADAVRDVNGVCQPPANYQSDEDACDSADNDCDEAVDEGCAVCAANQRYCDGDGVTLQLCDGTGSGPIAGQEITCGITCDSDVCLTASTVANATMAACTSSAIALTPRAGETLTFTENGISCSSDCNGNRLGTPQLIASTTEGNVDWVCVSSLVLNATSTLHYESTVTRPLVVLVAGNATIDGSIDFNGTSASGFASPPGGPGGGAGGAGGEQSAATPGDDGFDYTGTPGTACTGKGGLRGGVFQAGGGGGGALRGSGGRGGDGSDSAGGAGGSSLTLTAVVGGCGGGGGGDGRNPESLYGGNNGGGAGGGAGGGVQISARGVLTLSGTVAANGGNGANEKGNHGAGGGGSGGMIVLEGYGVLLNGGILVDGGDGGDNIEATATALPGAGATGDVLDGTAAGANLTDGGPGGGGGGGAIGIRSHNGATCSGASPTAACLATTLQTYSP
;
A
#
# COMPACT_ATOMS: atom_id res chain seq x y z
N MET A 1 21.96 48.77 18.52
CA MET A 1 23.00 49.81 18.33
C MET A 1 24.24 49.17 17.75
N ILE A 2 24.61 49.59 16.54
CA ILE A 2 25.97 49.81 16.01
C ILE A 2 27.06 48.76 16.33
N GLN A 3 27.31 47.92 15.33
CA GLN A 3 28.57 47.66 14.63
C GLN A 3 29.93 48.10 15.25
N THR A 4 30.89 47.18 15.14
CA THR A 4 32.27 47.30 14.57
C THR A 4 33.52 47.24 15.47
N ARG A 5 34.47 46.44 14.93
CA ARG A 5 35.92 46.65 14.74
C ARG A 5 36.91 46.17 15.81
N SER A 6 37.86 45.31 15.39
CA SER A 6 39.27 45.66 15.12
C SER A 6 40.33 44.63 15.60
N LYS A 7 41.15 44.16 14.62
CA LYS A 7 42.62 43.93 14.60
C LYS A 7 43.31 43.03 15.65
N GLU A 8 44.26 42.20 15.17
CA GLU A 8 45.72 42.41 15.38
C GLU A 8 46.62 41.57 14.44
N ASN A 9 47.84 42.06 14.23
CA ASN A 9 48.95 41.72 13.30
C ASN A 9 50.15 41.21 14.16
N PRO A 10 51.29 40.60 13.66
CA PRO A 10 52.42 41.38 13.06
C PRO A 10 53.48 40.61 12.16
N MET A 11 54.14 41.26 11.17
CA MET A 11 55.60 41.63 11.00
C MET A 11 56.71 40.52 11.08
N ALA A 12 57.86 40.48 10.37
CA ALA A 12 58.54 41.29 9.32
C ALA A 12 59.93 40.68 8.86
N CYS A 13 60.55 41.28 7.80
CA CYS A 13 62.02 41.48 7.50
C CYS A 13 62.83 40.42 6.66
N ILE A 14 63.77 40.68 5.70
CA ILE A 14 64.50 41.89 5.18
C ILE A 14 65.50 41.56 3.98
N PHE A 15 65.96 42.59 3.20
CA PHE A 15 67.13 42.79 2.24
C PHE A 15 67.02 42.33 0.74
N ARG A 16 67.05 43.12 -0.37
CA ARG A 16 67.84 44.27 -0.99
C ARG A 16 69.30 43.91 -1.42
N CYS A 17 69.90 44.25 -2.58
CA CYS A 17 69.57 44.99 -3.82
C CYS A 17 70.72 44.85 -4.88
N LEU A 18 70.37 44.87 -6.18
CA LEU A 18 71.09 45.35 -7.39
C LEU A 18 72.38 44.66 -7.94
N THR A 19 72.34 44.18 -9.20
CA THR A 19 73.09 44.70 -10.39
C THR A 19 72.73 43.93 -11.67
N VAL A 20 72.17 44.66 -12.65
CA VAL A 20 72.35 44.61 -14.13
C VAL A 20 72.57 43.26 -14.84
N CYS A 21 71.68 42.98 -15.82
CA CYS A 21 71.93 42.56 -17.22
C CYS A 21 70.95 41.47 -17.73
N VAL A 22 70.23 41.82 -18.81
CA VAL A 22 69.65 40.98 -19.89
C VAL A 22 68.36 40.16 -19.63
N ILE A 23 67.42 40.30 -20.59
CA ILE A 23 66.32 39.38 -21.02
C ILE A 23 65.04 39.37 -20.15
N ILE A 24 63.79 39.50 -20.62
CA ILE A 24 63.11 40.02 -21.83
C ILE A 24 61.62 40.21 -21.42
N THR A 25 61.01 41.27 -21.97
CA THR A 25 59.57 41.58 -22.16
C THR A 25 58.54 41.52 -21.02
N VAL A 26 58.08 42.72 -20.67
CA VAL A 26 56.69 43.02 -20.27
C VAL A 26 55.94 43.43 -21.53
N GLY A 27 54.77 42.84 -21.78
CA GLY A 27 53.75 43.38 -22.67
C GLY A 27 52.63 44.00 -21.85
N CYS A 28 52.60 45.32 -21.76
CA CYS A 28 51.50 46.10 -21.20
C CYS A 28 50.75 46.72 -22.38
N SER A 29 49.48 46.38 -22.58
CA SER A 29 48.64 47.03 -23.59
C SER A 29 48.29 48.46 -23.13
N LYS A 30 48.54 49.40 -24.03
CA LYS A 30 48.27 50.84 -23.93
C LYS A 30 46.79 51.17 -24.24
N ILE A 31 46.24 52.09 -23.45
CA ILE A 31 45.56 53.34 -23.86
C ILE A 31 44.24 53.25 -24.68
N VAL A 32 43.16 53.67 -24.01
CA VAL A 32 42.03 54.53 -24.46
C VAL A 32 41.09 53.98 -25.54
N ALA A 33 39.87 53.61 -25.10
CA ALA A 33 38.67 53.84 -25.91
C ALA A 33 38.43 55.35 -25.99
N ASN A 34 38.59 55.87 -27.19
CA ASN A 34 38.13 57.17 -27.64
C ASN A 34 36.62 57.04 -27.94
N LEU A 35 35.82 58.01 -27.49
CA LEU A 35 34.43 58.15 -27.88
C LEU A 35 34.38 58.82 -29.26
N ASP A 36 33.67 58.21 -30.21
CA ASP A 36 33.19 58.85 -31.44
C ASP A 36 32.22 60.02 -31.14
N ASN A 37 32.08 60.96 -32.08
CA ASN A 37 31.14 62.10 -32.11
C ASN A 37 31.52 63.42 -31.39
N LEU A 38 32.78 63.88 -31.46
CA LEU A 38 33.11 65.27 -31.15
C LEU A 38 33.22 66.13 -32.42
N ALA A 39 32.61 67.33 -32.37
CA ALA A 39 32.55 68.26 -33.49
C ALA A 39 33.91 68.89 -33.80
N CYS A 40 34.26 69.04 -35.07
CA CYS A 40 35.56 69.53 -35.52
C CYS A 40 35.44 70.68 -36.54
N SER A 41 36.44 71.59 -36.53
CA SER A 41 36.51 72.73 -37.46
C SER A 41 37.66 72.58 -38.46
N PRO A 42 37.62 73.25 -39.63
CA PRO A 42 38.56 73.04 -40.73
C PRO A 42 40.04 73.36 -40.44
N GLU A 43 40.35 73.93 -39.27
CA GLU A 43 41.69 74.42 -38.93
C GLU A 43 42.24 73.90 -37.57
N GLY A 44 41.65 72.86 -36.94
CA GLY A 44 42.34 72.09 -35.89
C GLY A 44 41.47 71.42 -34.80
N ASP A 45 42.07 70.36 -34.21
CA ASP A 45 41.72 69.56 -33.02
C ASP A 45 40.83 68.29 -33.17
N CYS A 46 41.24 67.35 -34.03
CA CYS A 46 40.91 65.91 -33.87
C CYS A 46 42.11 65.17 -33.25
N ALA A 47 41.84 64.17 -32.40
CA ALA A 47 42.88 63.37 -31.74
C ALA A 47 43.72 62.57 -32.77
N PRO A 48 45.00 62.28 -32.47
CA PRO A 48 45.87 61.55 -33.40
C PRO A 48 45.26 60.19 -33.79
N GLY A 49 45.00 60.00 -35.09
CA GLY A 49 44.32 58.82 -35.65
C GLY A 49 42.90 59.07 -36.22
N PHE A 50 42.37 60.30 -36.10
CA PHE A 50 41.05 60.69 -36.62
C PHE A 50 41.14 62.00 -37.42
N VAL A 51 40.34 62.13 -38.48
CA VAL A 51 40.26 63.29 -39.38
C VAL A 51 38.85 63.86 -39.39
N CYS A 52 38.76 65.19 -39.50
CA CYS A 52 37.49 65.89 -39.55
C CYS A 52 36.77 65.66 -40.88
N ASN A 53 35.61 65.01 -40.87
CA ASN A 53 34.73 64.89 -42.04
C ASN A 53 33.97 66.21 -42.23
N LEU A 54 34.22 66.91 -43.34
CA LEU A 54 33.71 68.25 -43.63
C LEU A 54 32.20 68.28 -43.95
N ASP A 55 31.62 67.14 -44.32
CA ASP A 55 30.18 67.03 -44.61
C ASP A 55 29.36 66.78 -43.34
N THR A 56 29.94 66.10 -42.33
CA THR A 56 29.27 65.78 -41.05
C THR A 56 29.72 66.66 -39.89
N GLN A 57 30.83 67.39 -40.03
CA GLN A 57 31.51 68.17 -38.98
C GLN A 57 31.93 67.36 -37.74
N LEU A 58 32.25 66.06 -37.91
CA LEU A 58 32.67 65.15 -36.85
C LEU A 58 34.04 64.52 -37.16
N CYS A 59 34.81 64.13 -36.13
CA CYS A 59 36.08 63.40 -36.30
C CYS A 59 35.82 61.91 -36.60
N GLU A 60 36.31 61.39 -37.73
CA GLU A 60 36.15 60.01 -38.21
C GLU A 60 37.53 59.36 -38.49
N SER A 61 37.66 58.05 -38.32
CA SER A 61 38.94 57.34 -38.50
C SER A 61 39.38 57.26 -39.97
N GLU A 62 40.67 57.48 -40.20
CA GLU A 62 41.27 57.77 -41.51
C GLU A 62 41.50 56.52 -42.40
N SER A 63 40.44 55.80 -42.80
CA SER A 63 40.53 54.81 -43.89
C SER A 63 39.18 54.56 -44.57
N GLY A 64 38.85 55.42 -45.53
CA GLY A 64 37.88 55.13 -46.59
C GLY A 64 38.49 55.47 -47.95
N HIS A 65 38.25 54.59 -48.94
CA HIS A 65 38.47 54.73 -50.40
C HIS A 65 39.90 54.50 -50.92
N GLN A 66 40.18 53.69 -51.95
CA GLN A 66 39.39 53.32 -53.14
C GLN A 66 40.03 52.08 -53.85
N SER A 67 39.23 51.05 -54.11
CA SER A 67 39.28 50.09 -55.25
C SER A 67 40.65 49.58 -55.77
N CYS A 68 41.07 48.39 -55.31
CA CYS A 68 42.03 47.53 -56.01
C CYS A 68 41.29 46.28 -56.55
N THR A 69 41.10 46.20 -57.87
CA THR A 69 40.59 45.00 -58.55
C THR A 69 41.73 44.37 -59.36
N LEU A 70 41.96 43.06 -59.12
CA LEU A 70 42.73 42.06 -59.90
C LEU A 70 44.24 41.84 -59.55
N GLY A 71 44.52 40.92 -58.60
CA GLY A 71 45.04 39.58 -58.93
C GLY A 71 46.50 39.32 -59.37
N THR A 72 47.51 40.15 -59.07
CA THR A 72 48.93 39.74 -59.27
C THR A 72 49.86 40.02 -58.09
N LEU A 73 50.99 39.29 -57.99
CA LEU A 73 51.95 39.37 -56.87
C LEU A 73 52.61 40.75 -56.70
N SER A 74 52.56 41.64 -57.70
CA SER A 74 53.02 43.03 -57.56
C SER A 74 52.07 43.89 -56.72
N ASP A 75 50.85 43.43 -56.45
CA ASP A 75 49.77 44.25 -55.90
C ASP A 75 49.68 44.18 -54.36
N CYS A 76 50.22 43.12 -53.73
CA CYS A 76 50.40 43.05 -52.27
C CYS A 76 51.45 44.09 -51.79
N ALA A 77 52.51 44.32 -52.57
CA ALA A 77 53.55 45.30 -52.26
C ALA A 77 53.06 46.77 -52.36
N ALA A 78 51.99 47.04 -53.10
CA ALA A 78 51.37 48.37 -53.17
C ALA A 78 50.46 48.66 -51.97
N CYS A 79 50.07 47.63 -51.19
CA CYS A 79 49.26 47.73 -49.98
C CYS A 79 50.07 47.67 -48.67
N GLY A 80 51.41 47.52 -48.74
CA GLY A 80 52.32 47.65 -47.59
C GLY A 80 53.04 46.37 -47.15
N ASP A 81 52.66 45.20 -47.65
CA ASP A 81 53.24 43.92 -47.23
C ASP A 81 54.10 43.30 -48.33
N ASN A 82 55.42 43.48 -48.22
CA ASN A 82 56.41 42.94 -49.15
C ASN A 82 57.02 41.64 -48.61
N CYS A 83 56.39 40.51 -48.91
CA CYS A 83 56.61 39.25 -48.20
C CYS A 83 57.82 38.43 -48.67
N LEU A 84 58.52 38.93 -49.69
CA LEU A 84 59.78 38.37 -50.19
C LEU A 84 61.03 38.97 -49.52
N GLU A 85 60.89 39.97 -48.64
CA GLU A 85 62.02 40.51 -47.85
C GLU A 85 62.17 39.85 -46.46
N LEU A 86 61.31 38.88 -46.14
CA LEU A 86 61.37 38.11 -44.90
C LEU A 86 62.49 37.05 -44.94
N PRO A 87 63.11 36.70 -43.80
CA PRO A 87 64.28 35.83 -43.78
C PRO A 87 64.00 34.45 -44.40
N ARG A 88 64.86 34.06 -45.37
CA ARG A 88 64.93 32.70 -45.94
C ARG A 88 63.63 32.20 -46.60
N VAL A 89 62.77 33.12 -47.04
CA VAL A 89 61.58 32.83 -47.85
C VAL A 89 61.97 32.87 -49.34
N THR A 90 61.67 31.81 -50.10
CA THR A 90 61.96 31.72 -51.54
C THR A 90 60.73 31.96 -52.41
N THR A 91 59.54 31.60 -51.92
CA THR A 91 58.26 31.86 -52.59
C THR A 91 57.20 32.23 -51.56
N ALA A 92 56.34 33.19 -51.90
CA ALA A 92 55.20 33.61 -51.10
C ALA A 92 54.03 33.94 -52.02
N GLU A 93 52.80 33.74 -51.53
CA GLU A 93 51.56 34.04 -52.24
C GLU A 93 50.72 35.05 -51.45
N CYS A 94 49.95 35.87 -52.16
CA CYS A 94 49.04 36.85 -51.60
C CYS A 94 47.63 36.28 -51.70
N VAL A 95 47.06 35.87 -50.56
CA VAL A 95 45.73 35.25 -50.51
C VAL A 95 44.69 36.35 -50.24
N THR A 96 43.54 36.25 -50.91
CA THR A 96 42.47 37.25 -50.80
C THR A 96 41.21 36.63 -50.24
N GLU A 97 40.77 37.14 -49.09
CA GLU A 97 39.43 36.91 -48.55
C GLU A 97 38.77 38.28 -48.30
N GLY A 98 37.87 38.67 -49.21
CA GLY A 98 37.20 39.97 -49.15
C GLY A 98 38.15 41.15 -49.39
N THR A 99 38.18 42.13 -48.47
CA THR A 99 38.99 43.36 -48.58
C THR A 99 40.31 43.30 -47.80
N VAL A 100 40.70 42.14 -47.30
CA VAL A 100 41.97 41.92 -46.59
C VAL A 100 42.91 41.15 -47.51
N HIS A 101 44.13 41.66 -47.64
CA HIS A 101 45.21 41.02 -48.40
C HIS A 101 46.23 40.49 -47.38
N GLU A 102 46.40 39.17 -47.30
CA GLU A 102 47.34 38.55 -46.36
C GLU A 102 48.39 37.74 -47.11
N CYS A 103 49.64 37.87 -46.68
CA CYS A 103 50.73 37.11 -47.25
C CYS A 103 50.88 35.75 -46.60
N VAL A 104 51.06 34.73 -47.43
CA VAL A 104 51.34 33.37 -46.99
C VAL A 104 52.70 32.95 -47.53
N ILE A 105 53.55 32.42 -46.65
CA ILE A 105 54.86 31.85 -47.03
C ILE A 105 54.60 30.50 -47.69
N VAL A 106 54.97 30.35 -48.96
CA VAL A 106 54.70 29.15 -49.77
C VAL A 106 55.95 28.27 -49.91
N GLY A 107 57.13 28.85 -49.79
CA GLY A 107 58.37 28.08 -49.83
C GLY A 107 59.53 28.76 -49.12
N CYS A 108 60.32 27.94 -48.44
CA CYS A 108 61.53 28.33 -47.74
C CYS A 108 62.78 28.05 -48.58
N GLU A 109 63.91 28.66 -48.21
CA GLU A 109 65.22 28.27 -48.74
C GLU A 109 65.54 26.83 -48.30
N ALA A 110 66.16 26.04 -49.18
CA ALA A 110 66.39 24.61 -48.95
C ALA A 110 67.08 24.36 -47.59
N GLY A 111 66.50 23.45 -46.79
CA GLY A 111 66.95 23.15 -45.43
C GLY A 111 66.31 24.02 -44.34
N TRP A 112 65.30 24.85 -44.65
CA TRP A 112 64.57 25.66 -43.67
C TRP A 112 63.07 25.41 -43.74
N THR A 113 62.40 25.46 -42.58
CA THR A 113 60.95 25.31 -42.43
C THR A 113 60.38 26.48 -41.60
N ASN A 114 59.08 26.74 -41.75
CA ASN A 114 58.34 27.73 -40.94
C ASN A 114 57.61 27.02 -39.79
N ASP A 115 58.37 26.57 -38.80
CA ASP A 115 57.93 25.64 -37.76
C ASP A 115 56.96 26.28 -36.75
N ASP A 116 56.93 27.62 -36.66
CA ASP A 116 55.97 28.35 -35.83
C ASP A 116 54.72 28.83 -36.60
N GLY A 117 54.68 28.65 -37.93
CA GLY A 117 53.55 29.03 -38.78
C GLY A 117 53.30 30.55 -38.87
N LEU A 118 54.21 31.39 -38.36
CA LEU A 118 54.02 32.84 -38.31
C LEU A 118 54.67 33.52 -39.52
N VAL A 119 53.89 34.29 -40.26
CA VAL A 119 54.39 35.01 -41.45
C VAL A 119 55.44 36.07 -41.07
N SER A 120 55.33 36.68 -39.88
CA SER A 120 56.21 37.78 -39.45
C SER A 120 57.67 37.41 -39.19
N THR A 121 57.98 36.12 -38.99
CA THR A 121 59.30 35.62 -38.61
C THR A 121 60.05 34.96 -39.78
N GLY A 122 59.37 34.73 -40.91
CA GLY A 122 59.94 34.02 -42.05
C GLY A 122 60.17 32.54 -41.75
N CYS A 123 60.96 31.86 -42.59
CA CYS A 123 61.33 30.47 -42.36
C CYS A 123 62.39 30.41 -41.24
N ASN A 124 61.95 30.01 -40.04
CA ASN A 124 62.63 30.24 -38.78
C ASN A 124 63.44 29.03 -38.25
N ALA A 125 63.18 27.82 -38.74
CA ALA A 125 63.81 26.58 -38.27
C ALA A 125 64.64 25.90 -39.37
N GLU A 126 65.74 25.25 -38.97
CA GLU A 126 66.58 24.44 -39.87
C GLU A 126 66.09 22.99 -39.84
N CYS A 127 65.70 22.42 -40.98
CA CYS A 127 65.25 21.02 -41.07
C CYS A 127 66.47 20.09 -41.06
N VAL A 128 66.50 19.16 -40.09
CA VAL A 128 67.58 18.19 -39.92
C VAL A 128 67.08 16.83 -40.42
N GLN A 129 67.66 16.33 -41.50
CA GLN A 129 67.30 14.99 -42.03
C GLN A 129 67.42 13.94 -40.93
N THR A 130 66.31 13.25 -40.65
CA THR A 130 66.29 12.09 -39.76
C THR A 130 66.07 10.81 -40.59
N ASN A 131 66.29 9.64 -40.00
CA ASN A 131 66.20 8.34 -40.68
C ASN A 131 67.02 8.19 -42.00
N GLY A 132 68.06 9.03 -42.20
CA GLY A 132 68.90 9.00 -43.40
C GLY A 132 68.26 9.62 -44.65
N GLY A 133 67.18 10.40 -44.49
CA GLY A 133 66.43 11.00 -45.61
C GLY A 133 65.50 10.01 -46.30
N VAL A 134 64.89 9.10 -45.53
CA VAL A 134 63.89 8.16 -46.01
C VAL A 134 62.65 8.28 -45.11
N GLU A 135 61.53 8.61 -45.73
CA GLU A 135 60.23 8.78 -45.08
C GLU A 135 59.75 7.47 -44.43
N ILE A 136 59.28 7.57 -43.19
CA ILE A 136 58.70 6.47 -42.39
C ILE A 136 57.50 7.04 -41.66
N CYS A 137 56.32 6.38 -41.73
CA CYS A 137 55.03 6.86 -41.24
C CYS A 137 55.00 7.25 -39.74
N ASP A 138 55.67 8.34 -39.38
CA ASP A 138 55.94 8.77 -38.01
C ASP A 138 55.62 10.26 -37.79
N GLY A 139 55.12 10.94 -38.82
CA GLY A 139 54.66 12.32 -38.77
C GLY A 139 55.78 13.35 -38.92
N PHE A 140 57.00 12.94 -39.30
CA PHE A 140 58.13 13.84 -39.55
C PHE A 140 58.59 13.79 -41.01
N ASP A 141 58.84 14.96 -41.61
CA ASP A 141 59.50 15.10 -42.93
C ASP A 141 61.00 14.79 -42.77
N ASN A 142 61.34 13.52 -42.98
CA ASN A 142 62.64 12.94 -42.64
C ASN A 142 63.71 13.21 -43.69
N ASP A 143 63.32 13.52 -44.93
CA ASP A 143 64.20 13.94 -46.03
C ASP A 143 64.22 15.45 -46.31
N CYS A 144 63.36 16.20 -45.62
CA CYS A 144 63.28 17.66 -45.62
C CYS A 144 62.87 18.26 -46.98
N GLU A 145 62.07 17.55 -47.76
CA GLU A 145 61.60 17.99 -49.07
C GLU A 145 60.26 18.77 -49.05
N GLY A 146 59.70 18.97 -47.86
CA GLY A 146 58.51 19.78 -47.61
C GLY A 146 57.20 18.99 -47.58
N THR A 147 57.27 17.66 -47.58
CA THR A 147 56.11 16.75 -47.52
C THR A 147 56.33 15.68 -46.48
N THR A 148 55.41 15.56 -45.52
CA THR A 148 55.48 14.54 -44.46
C THR A 148 54.83 13.23 -44.92
N ASP A 149 55.56 12.11 -44.83
CA ASP A 149 55.04 10.73 -44.99
C ASP A 149 54.32 10.37 -46.33
N PRO A 150 54.92 10.63 -47.51
CA PRO A 150 54.37 10.19 -48.79
C PRO A 150 54.36 8.65 -48.92
N SER A 151 53.24 8.07 -49.40
CA SER A 151 53.05 6.64 -49.68
C SER A 151 52.84 5.72 -48.46
N CYS A 152 52.41 6.28 -47.33
CA CYS A 152 52.02 5.49 -46.17
C CYS A 152 50.73 4.69 -46.43
N PRO A 153 50.62 3.45 -45.91
CA PRO A 153 49.39 2.67 -46.01
C PRO A 153 48.24 3.43 -45.37
N CYS A 154 47.14 3.52 -46.10
CA CYS A 154 45.92 4.14 -45.64
C CYS A 154 44.70 3.42 -46.21
N ASN A 155 43.55 3.63 -45.59
CA ASN A 155 42.29 3.07 -46.07
C ASN A 155 41.50 4.18 -46.78
N PHE A 156 41.09 3.95 -48.02
CA PHE A 156 40.33 4.95 -48.77
C PHE A 156 38.99 5.21 -48.06
N ARG A 157 38.70 6.49 -47.76
CA ARG A 157 37.59 6.93 -46.90
C ARG A 157 37.59 6.36 -45.47
N ASP A 158 38.75 5.95 -44.96
CA ASP A 158 38.92 5.37 -43.62
C ASP A 158 38.14 4.06 -43.39
N LYS A 159 37.83 3.30 -44.46
CA LYS A 159 37.07 2.04 -44.40
C LYS A 159 37.97 0.81 -44.51
N SER A 160 37.72 -0.18 -43.64
CA SER A 160 38.56 -1.37 -43.51
C SER A 160 38.02 -2.62 -44.24
N ASN A 161 37.09 -2.47 -45.20
CA ASN A 161 36.48 -3.55 -45.98
C ASN A 161 36.67 -3.37 -47.51
N GLY A 162 36.53 -4.47 -48.27
CA GLY A 162 36.60 -4.53 -49.73
C GLY A 162 37.84 -3.92 -50.37
N VAL A 163 37.66 -3.26 -51.52
CA VAL A 163 38.75 -2.67 -52.32
C VAL A 163 39.36 -1.41 -51.67
N CYS A 164 38.75 -0.92 -50.58
CA CYS A 164 39.07 0.30 -49.87
C CYS A 164 40.29 0.14 -48.93
N VAL A 165 40.67 -1.11 -48.64
CA VAL A 165 41.78 -1.47 -47.75
C VAL A 165 43.12 -1.45 -48.48
N GLY A 166 44.15 -0.95 -47.79
CA GLY A 166 45.54 -1.10 -48.25
C GLY A 166 45.93 -0.16 -49.40
N THR A 167 45.16 0.92 -49.57
CA THR A 167 45.53 2.03 -50.45
C THR A 167 46.72 2.81 -49.89
N THR A 168 47.30 3.70 -50.67
CA THR A 168 48.45 4.53 -50.26
C THR A 168 48.12 6.00 -50.38
N THR A 169 48.74 6.83 -49.53
CA THR A 169 48.67 8.28 -49.69
C THR A 169 49.39 8.74 -50.97
N ASN A 170 48.85 9.76 -51.64
CA ASN A 170 49.50 10.45 -52.74
C ASN A 170 50.56 11.45 -52.22
N LEU A 171 51.26 12.14 -53.12
CA LEU A 171 52.30 13.14 -52.77
C LEU A 171 51.77 14.35 -51.96
N ALA A 172 50.46 14.49 -51.78
CA ALA A 172 49.83 15.51 -50.94
C ALA A 172 49.28 14.95 -49.61
N GLY A 173 49.63 13.70 -49.25
CA GLY A 173 49.19 13.05 -48.01
C GLY A 173 47.74 12.53 -48.02
N GLN A 174 47.06 12.52 -49.17
CA GLN A 174 45.66 12.07 -49.29
C GLN A 174 45.57 10.63 -49.81
N CYS A 175 44.68 9.80 -49.26
CA CYS A 175 44.48 8.42 -49.73
C CYS A 175 44.06 8.36 -51.20
N GLN A 176 44.76 7.55 -51.99
CA GLN A 176 44.44 7.35 -53.38
C GLN A 176 43.25 6.37 -53.54
N GLN A 177 42.31 6.74 -54.40
CA GLN A 177 41.18 5.89 -54.78
C GLN A 177 41.66 4.57 -55.43
N PRO A 178 41.15 3.39 -55.01
CA PRO A 178 41.51 2.10 -55.57
C PRO A 178 40.94 1.94 -57.00
N THR A 179 41.56 1.06 -57.80
CA THR A 179 41.28 0.96 -59.24
C THR A 179 39.97 0.24 -59.55
N GLU A 180 39.52 -0.60 -58.62
CA GLU A 180 38.27 -1.38 -58.66
C GLU A 180 37.12 -0.65 -57.94
N TYR A 181 37.32 0.63 -57.59
CA TYR A 181 36.29 1.44 -56.95
C TYR A 181 35.10 1.69 -57.89
N GLU A 182 33.90 1.34 -57.44
CA GLU A 182 32.62 1.66 -58.04
C GLU A 182 31.93 2.78 -57.25
N THR A 183 30.98 3.53 -57.85
CA THR A 183 30.21 4.54 -57.10
C THR A 183 28.93 3.98 -56.47
N GLN A 184 28.60 2.76 -56.86
CA GLN A 184 27.50 1.91 -56.42
C GLN A 184 27.87 0.50 -56.91
N GLU A 185 27.67 -0.52 -56.09
CA GLU A 185 28.07 -1.87 -56.45
C GLU A 185 27.28 -2.47 -57.62
N SER A 186 28.01 -3.11 -58.53
CA SER A 186 27.45 -3.76 -59.72
C SER A 186 28.11 -5.09 -60.07
N ALA A 187 29.29 -5.37 -59.48
CA ALA A 187 30.08 -6.57 -59.78
C ALA A 187 29.64 -7.82 -59.02
N CYS A 188 28.87 -7.68 -57.93
CA CYS A 188 28.35 -8.78 -57.09
C CYS A 188 29.42 -9.86 -56.81
N ASP A 189 30.62 -9.43 -56.41
CA ASP A 189 31.84 -10.25 -56.32
C ASP A 189 32.35 -10.42 -54.88
N SER A 190 31.50 -10.10 -53.91
CA SER A 190 31.74 -10.25 -52.47
C SER A 190 32.87 -9.37 -51.94
N LEU A 191 33.07 -8.23 -52.59
CA LEU A 191 33.99 -7.16 -52.18
C LEU A 191 33.22 -5.83 -52.13
N ASP A 192 33.36 -5.08 -51.03
CA ASP A 192 32.90 -3.69 -50.89
C ASP A 192 33.61 -2.81 -51.92
N ASN A 193 33.00 -2.66 -53.10
CA ASN A 193 33.63 -1.99 -54.23
C ASN A 193 33.35 -0.48 -54.24
N ASP A 194 32.37 0.02 -53.50
CA ASP A 194 32.01 1.45 -53.45
C ASP A 194 32.39 2.19 -52.15
N CYS A 195 32.97 1.45 -51.21
CA CYS A 195 33.50 1.90 -49.92
C CYS A 195 32.47 2.54 -49.00
N ASP A 196 31.22 2.07 -49.02
CA ASP A 196 30.20 2.50 -48.07
C ASP A 196 30.24 1.68 -46.75
N GLY A 197 30.83 0.48 -46.80
CA GLY A 197 30.98 -0.46 -45.68
C GLY A 197 30.09 -1.70 -45.77
N LEU A 198 29.25 -1.81 -46.80
CA LEU A 198 28.43 -2.98 -47.13
C LEU A 198 29.12 -3.81 -48.23
N THR A 199 28.59 -5.00 -48.50
CA THR A 199 29.16 -5.89 -49.51
C THR A 199 28.03 -6.49 -50.31
N ASP A 200 28.14 -6.38 -51.63
CA ASP A 200 27.15 -6.75 -52.66
C ASP A 200 25.75 -6.13 -52.46
N GLU A 201 25.63 -4.87 -52.03
CA GLU A 201 24.33 -4.18 -51.92
C GLU A 201 23.69 -3.91 -53.29
N GLY A 202 22.40 -4.25 -53.43
CA GLY A 202 21.64 -4.13 -54.67
C GLY A 202 21.76 -5.32 -55.63
N CYS A 203 22.48 -6.38 -55.27
CA CYS A 203 22.56 -7.63 -56.04
C CYS A 203 21.30 -8.50 -55.85
N ALA A 204 20.86 -9.19 -56.91
CA ALA A 204 19.69 -10.07 -56.86
C ALA A 204 19.97 -11.29 -55.96
N CYS A 205 18.96 -11.70 -55.19
CA CYS A 205 19.05 -12.86 -54.32
C CYS A 205 17.67 -13.50 -54.10
N ASP A 206 17.66 -14.76 -53.66
CA ASP A 206 16.45 -15.55 -53.42
C ASP A 206 16.02 -15.39 -51.95
N TYR A 207 14.90 -14.69 -51.71
CA TYR A 207 14.39 -14.48 -50.34
C TYR A 207 13.98 -15.82 -49.72
N LEU A 208 14.45 -16.11 -48.51
CA LEU A 208 14.24 -17.40 -47.81
C LEU A 208 14.76 -18.65 -48.56
N ASP A 209 15.76 -18.48 -49.44
CA ASP A 209 16.31 -19.54 -50.30
C ASP A 209 15.30 -20.12 -51.31
N ASP A 210 14.21 -19.39 -51.61
CA ASP A 210 13.22 -19.76 -52.62
C ASP A 210 13.40 -18.97 -53.92
N ALA A 211 13.56 -19.69 -55.02
CA ALA A 211 13.80 -19.16 -56.36
C ALA A 211 12.51 -19.04 -57.20
N ASP A 212 11.36 -19.38 -56.63
CA ASP A 212 10.06 -19.27 -57.28
C ASP A 212 9.30 -18.01 -56.80
N GLY A 213 8.22 -17.67 -57.52
CA GLY A 213 7.32 -16.58 -57.17
C GLY A 213 7.93 -15.19 -56.94
N VAL A 214 7.48 -14.52 -55.89
CA VAL A 214 7.91 -13.18 -55.48
C VAL A 214 9.33 -13.20 -54.88
N CYS A 215 9.74 -14.34 -54.35
CA CYS A 215 10.99 -14.58 -53.62
C CYS A 215 12.23 -14.39 -54.49
N ALA A 216 12.10 -14.69 -55.78
CA ALA A 216 13.11 -14.47 -56.81
C ALA A 216 13.35 -12.98 -57.19
N THR A 217 12.59 -12.05 -56.59
CA THR A 217 12.69 -10.60 -56.90
C THR A 217 13.41 -9.79 -55.82
N ALA A 218 13.92 -10.45 -54.77
CA ALA A 218 14.64 -9.79 -53.68
C ALA A 218 16.02 -9.27 -54.10
N THR A 219 16.50 -8.28 -53.35
CA THR A 219 17.84 -7.70 -53.51
C THR A 219 18.56 -7.66 -52.17
N ASN A 220 19.87 -7.92 -52.17
CA ASN A 220 20.69 -7.87 -50.97
C ASN A 220 20.87 -6.44 -50.47
N SER A 221 20.77 -6.24 -49.15
CA SER A 221 21.19 -5.02 -48.46
C SER A 221 22.29 -5.38 -47.47
N GLY A 222 23.52 -5.50 -47.99
CA GLY A 222 24.74 -5.60 -47.18
C GLY A 222 24.95 -6.87 -46.34
N SER A 223 24.22 -7.96 -46.61
CA SER A 223 24.47 -9.39 -46.25
C SER A 223 23.18 -10.23 -46.18
N ASN A 224 22.00 -9.59 -46.20
CA ASN A 224 20.70 -10.25 -46.15
C ASN A 224 19.82 -9.83 -47.33
N CYS A 225 19.02 -10.76 -47.85
CA CYS A 225 17.99 -10.48 -48.83
C CYS A 225 16.88 -9.63 -48.22
N GLU A 226 16.62 -8.47 -48.82
CA GLU A 226 15.46 -7.65 -48.48
C GLU A 226 14.18 -8.36 -48.89
N GLN A 227 13.18 -8.29 -48.00
CA GLN A 227 11.85 -8.83 -48.26
C GLN A 227 11.24 -8.13 -49.50
N PRO A 228 10.84 -8.88 -50.54
CA PRO A 228 10.18 -8.28 -51.69
C PRO A 228 8.88 -7.56 -51.31
N ALA A 229 8.56 -6.48 -52.01
CA ALA A 229 7.38 -5.67 -51.72
C ALA A 229 6.02 -6.39 -51.90
N ALA A 230 6.00 -7.51 -52.62
CA ALA A 230 4.81 -8.33 -52.85
C ALA A 230 4.77 -9.58 -51.96
N TYR A 231 5.68 -9.71 -50.98
CA TYR A 231 5.72 -10.85 -50.08
C TYR A 231 4.50 -10.84 -49.13
N GLU A 232 3.85 -11.99 -49.01
CA GLU A 232 2.79 -12.28 -48.05
C GLU A 232 3.31 -13.28 -47.01
N VAL A 233 2.88 -13.21 -45.75
CA VAL A 233 3.26 -14.24 -44.76
C VAL A 233 2.43 -15.51 -44.93
N THR A 234 1.33 -15.39 -45.67
CA THR A 234 0.40 -16.47 -46.01
C THR A 234 -0.25 -16.07 -47.32
N GLU A 235 -0.24 -16.97 -48.30
CA GLU A 235 -0.88 -16.87 -49.61
C GLU A 235 -2.38 -16.47 -49.52
N THR A 236 -2.67 -15.17 -49.65
CA THR A 236 -4.04 -14.61 -49.61
C THR A 236 -4.48 -14.01 -50.93
N THR A 237 -3.53 -13.61 -51.78
CA THR A 237 -3.81 -12.97 -53.07
C THR A 237 -4.14 -13.96 -54.19
N CYS A 238 -3.84 -15.26 -54.03
CA CYS A 238 -4.29 -16.37 -54.90
C CYS A 238 -4.12 -16.08 -56.40
N ASP A 239 -2.96 -15.56 -56.79
CA ASP A 239 -2.69 -15.02 -58.13
C ASP A 239 -1.78 -15.91 -58.99
N GLY A 240 -1.47 -17.13 -58.54
CA GLY A 240 -0.64 -18.07 -59.27
C GLY A 240 0.85 -17.80 -59.14
N ILE A 241 1.26 -17.06 -58.10
CA ILE A 241 2.64 -16.68 -57.80
C ILE A 241 2.90 -17.02 -56.33
N ASP A 242 4.00 -17.71 -56.03
CA ASP A 242 4.43 -17.99 -54.65
C ASP A 242 4.78 -16.68 -53.92
N ASN A 243 3.83 -16.17 -53.14
CA ASN A 243 3.94 -14.89 -52.45
C ASN A 243 4.50 -15.05 -51.03
N ASP A 244 4.51 -16.24 -50.44
CA ASP A 244 4.98 -16.48 -49.06
C ASP A 244 6.30 -17.27 -48.92
N CYS A 245 6.88 -17.66 -50.05
CA CYS A 245 8.19 -18.29 -50.18
C CYS A 245 8.28 -19.64 -49.47
N ASP A 246 7.22 -20.44 -49.55
CA ASP A 246 7.18 -21.79 -48.99
C ASP A 246 7.48 -22.90 -50.02
N GLY A 247 7.65 -22.53 -51.29
CA GLY A 247 7.91 -23.41 -52.43
C GLY A 247 6.64 -23.98 -53.09
N SER A 248 5.47 -23.48 -52.71
CA SER A 248 4.16 -23.90 -53.21
C SER A 248 3.40 -22.70 -53.75
N THR A 249 2.76 -22.85 -54.92
CA THR A 249 1.94 -21.77 -55.49
C THR A 249 0.49 -21.89 -54.98
N ASP A 250 -0.06 -20.81 -54.41
CA ASP A 250 -1.47 -20.69 -53.98
C ASP A 250 -1.95 -21.77 -52.97
N THR A 251 -1.10 -22.16 -52.01
CA THR A 251 -1.52 -22.99 -50.87
C THR A 251 -2.50 -22.22 -49.98
N ASP A 252 -3.51 -22.89 -49.43
CA ASP A 252 -4.54 -22.27 -48.58
C ASP A 252 -5.57 -21.32 -49.25
N CYS A 253 -5.55 -21.21 -50.58
CA CYS A 253 -6.56 -20.46 -51.33
C CYS A 253 -7.96 -21.12 -51.26
N PRO A 254 -9.04 -20.34 -51.01
CA PRO A 254 -10.38 -20.87 -50.93
C PRO A 254 -10.83 -21.39 -52.30
N CYS A 255 -11.38 -22.58 -52.29
CA CYS A 255 -11.89 -23.23 -53.49
C CYS A 255 -13.21 -23.94 -53.17
N GLN A 256 -14.02 -24.21 -54.20
CA GLN A 256 -15.31 -24.86 -54.03
C GLN A 256 -15.12 -26.37 -54.15
N TYR A 257 -15.23 -27.09 -53.03
CA TYR A 257 -15.22 -28.54 -53.05
C TYR A 257 -16.50 -29.05 -53.72
N ASP A 258 -16.35 -29.91 -54.74
CA ASP A 258 -17.43 -30.41 -55.61
C ASP A 258 -18.33 -29.36 -56.30
N GLY A 259 -17.92 -28.08 -56.29
CA GLY A 259 -18.60 -27.00 -56.99
C GLY A 259 -19.73 -26.34 -56.21
N ASP A 260 -19.86 -26.63 -54.91
CA ASP A 260 -20.83 -26.02 -54.02
C ASP A 260 -20.20 -24.88 -53.19
N PRO A 261 -20.70 -23.63 -53.27
CA PRO A 261 -20.24 -22.52 -52.43
C PRO A 261 -20.82 -22.51 -51.01
N ASP A 262 -21.88 -23.27 -50.74
CA ASP A 262 -22.62 -23.23 -49.48
C ASP A 262 -22.05 -24.28 -48.50
N GLY A 263 -22.43 -24.15 -47.22
CA GLY A 263 -22.03 -25.07 -46.15
C GLY A 263 -20.52 -25.24 -45.94
N VAL A 264 -20.09 -26.48 -45.63
CA VAL A 264 -18.66 -26.80 -45.40
C VAL A 264 -17.85 -26.76 -46.70
N CYS A 265 -18.51 -26.88 -47.84
CA CYS A 265 -17.93 -27.02 -49.18
C CYS A 265 -17.29 -25.71 -49.65
N GLY A 266 -17.83 -24.58 -49.19
CA GLY A 266 -17.23 -23.25 -49.36
C GLY A 266 -16.00 -22.98 -48.48
N THR A 267 -15.67 -23.87 -47.54
CA THR A 267 -14.50 -23.74 -46.65
C THR A 267 -13.27 -24.52 -47.13
N ALA A 268 -13.40 -25.23 -48.26
CA ALA A 268 -12.31 -26.01 -48.83
C ALA A 268 -11.17 -25.14 -49.33
N LYS A 269 -9.97 -25.71 -49.31
CA LYS A 269 -8.74 -25.04 -49.72
C LYS A 269 -7.94 -25.89 -50.70
N LEU A 270 -7.14 -25.25 -51.53
CA LEU A 270 -6.22 -25.94 -52.44
C LEU A 270 -5.06 -26.60 -51.66
N ASP A 271 -4.72 -27.84 -52.03
CA ASP A 271 -3.44 -28.46 -51.63
C ASP A 271 -2.28 -27.91 -52.47
N GLY A 272 -1.04 -28.22 -52.07
CA GLY A 272 0.18 -27.88 -52.81
C GLY A 272 0.31 -28.58 -54.19
N SER A 273 -0.74 -29.21 -54.71
CA SER A 273 -0.86 -29.71 -56.08
C SER A 273 -2.01 -29.05 -56.86
N GLY A 274 -2.67 -28.04 -56.28
CA GLY A 274 -3.77 -27.29 -56.90
C GLY A 274 -5.10 -28.04 -56.92
N ASN A 275 -5.31 -29.04 -56.07
CA ASN A 275 -6.59 -29.73 -55.92
C ASN A 275 -7.33 -29.22 -54.68
N CYS A 276 -8.65 -29.06 -54.78
CA CYS A 276 -9.48 -28.79 -53.60
C CYS A 276 -9.45 -29.98 -52.64
N VAL A 277 -9.00 -29.72 -51.42
CA VAL A 277 -8.99 -30.70 -50.34
C VAL A 277 -10.37 -30.78 -49.72
N GLU A 278 -10.81 -32.00 -49.46
CA GLU A 278 -12.06 -32.30 -48.74
C GLU A 278 -12.04 -31.63 -47.35
N PRO A 279 -13.03 -30.76 -47.04
CA PRO A 279 -13.16 -30.16 -45.71
C PRO A 279 -13.28 -31.23 -44.63
N THR A 280 -12.69 -30.99 -43.46
CA THR A 280 -12.65 -31.98 -42.37
C THR A 280 -14.01 -32.33 -41.77
N THR A 281 -15.04 -31.51 -42.00
CA THR A 281 -16.42 -31.69 -41.54
C THR A 281 -17.37 -32.14 -42.66
N HIS A 282 -16.82 -32.50 -43.83
CA HIS A 282 -17.60 -33.06 -44.93
C HIS A 282 -18.16 -34.44 -44.58
N GLU A 283 -19.45 -34.65 -44.86
CA GLU A 283 -20.17 -35.92 -44.72
C GLU A 283 -20.61 -36.44 -46.10
N ALA A 284 -20.81 -37.74 -46.24
CA ALA A 284 -21.32 -38.29 -47.52
C ALA A 284 -22.85 -38.20 -47.66
N SER A 285 -23.53 -37.84 -46.58
CA SER A 285 -24.97 -37.59 -46.45
C SER A 285 -25.19 -36.82 -45.16
N GLU A 286 -26.09 -35.85 -45.12
CA GLU A 286 -26.39 -35.04 -43.92
C GLU A 286 -26.81 -35.87 -42.71
N THR A 287 -25.94 -35.97 -41.70
CA THR A 287 -26.25 -36.62 -40.41
C THR A 287 -26.08 -35.71 -39.20
N LEU A 288 -25.36 -34.59 -39.35
CA LEU A 288 -25.08 -33.64 -38.26
C LEU A 288 -26.25 -32.69 -37.96
N CYS A 289 -27.13 -32.43 -38.94
CA CYS A 289 -28.35 -31.64 -38.82
C CYS A 289 -28.14 -30.29 -38.12
N ASP A 290 -27.16 -29.52 -38.59
CA ASP A 290 -26.62 -28.32 -37.96
C ASP A 290 -26.87 -27.03 -38.77
N ASP A 291 -27.87 -27.06 -39.66
CA ASP A 291 -28.22 -26.02 -40.63
C ASP A 291 -27.06 -25.65 -41.59
N VAL A 292 -26.08 -26.57 -41.75
CA VAL A 292 -24.93 -26.45 -42.65
C VAL A 292 -25.02 -27.56 -43.69
N ASP A 293 -24.72 -27.25 -44.96
CA ASP A 293 -24.55 -28.25 -46.01
C ASP A 293 -23.18 -28.93 -45.85
N ASN A 294 -23.16 -30.02 -45.10
CA ASN A 294 -22.01 -30.85 -44.82
C ASN A 294 -21.75 -31.90 -45.93
N ASP A 295 -22.72 -32.22 -46.79
CA ASP A 295 -22.57 -33.23 -47.87
C ASP A 295 -22.41 -32.68 -49.29
N CYS A 296 -22.38 -31.36 -49.44
CA CYS A 296 -22.10 -30.64 -50.67
C CYS A 296 -23.11 -30.89 -51.80
N ASP A 297 -24.38 -31.12 -51.46
CA ASP A 297 -25.45 -31.32 -52.45
C ASP A 297 -26.26 -30.05 -52.77
N GLY A 298 -25.99 -28.95 -52.08
CA GLY A 298 -26.60 -27.63 -52.22
C GLY A 298 -27.84 -27.43 -51.34
N ILE A 299 -28.09 -28.34 -50.40
CA ILE A 299 -29.25 -28.33 -49.52
C ILE A 299 -28.82 -28.66 -48.09
N ALA A 300 -28.76 -27.64 -47.23
CA ALA A 300 -28.53 -27.84 -45.81
C ALA A 300 -29.56 -28.81 -45.18
N ASP A 301 -29.06 -29.79 -44.43
CA ASP A 301 -29.82 -30.75 -43.63
C ASP A 301 -30.86 -31.58 -44.40
N SER A 302 -30.58 -31.95 -45.66
CA SER A 302 -31.50 -32.76 -46.45
C SER A 302 -31.74 -34.15 -45.80
N GLY A 303 -33.00 -34.49 -45.52
CA GLY A 303 -33.35 -35.73 -44.80
C GLY A 303 -33.19 -35.70 -43.28
N CYS A 304 -32.75 -34.59 -42.69
CA CYS A 304 -32.74 -34.40 -41.24
C CYS A 304 -34.14 -34.23 -40.65
N PRO A 305 -34.33 -34.58 -39.36
CA PRO A 305 -35.57 -34.32 -38.65
C PRO A 305 -35.87 -32.83 -38.61
N CYS A 306 -37.13 -32.47 -38.77
CA CYS A 306 -37.61 -31.12 -38.63
C CYS A 306 -38.99 -31.13 -37.98
N HIS A 307 -39.40 -29.96 -37.48
CA HIS A 307 -40.67 -29.76 -36.82
C HIS A 307 -41.66 -29.16 -37.82
N PHE A 308 -42.67 -29.93 -38.24
CA PHE A 308 -43.63 -29.46 -39.25
C PHE A 308 -44.46 -28.31 -38.67
N GLN A 309 -44.45 -27.15 -39.36
CA GLN A 309 -45.02 -25.87 -38.88
C GLN A 309 -44.38 -25.32 -37.59
N ASP A 310 -43.10 -25.65 -37.36
CA ASP A 310 -42.33 -25.26 -36.18
C ASP A 310 -42.86 -25.86 -34.87
N ASP A 311 -43.66 -26.94 -34.96
CA ASP A 311 -44.20 -27.65 -33.80
C ASP A 311 -43.34 -28.87 -33.41
N PRO A 312 -42.69 -28.84 -32.23
CA PRO A 312 -41.82 -29.92 -31.78
C PRO A 312 -42.53 -31.13 -31.18
N ASP A 313 -43.85 -31.09 -31.03
CA ASP A 313 -44.62 -32.11 -30.34
C ASP A 313 -45.39 -33.02 -31.33
N GLY A 314 -45.94 -34.11 -30.82
CA GLY A 314 -46.82 -35.01 -31.59
C GLY A 314 -46.25 -35.61 -32.88
N VAL A 315 -47.10 -35.71 -33.91
CA VAL A 315 -46.67 -36.24 -35.23
C VAL A 315 -45.76 -35.26 -35.96
N CYS A 316 -45.83 -33.98 -35.61
CA CYS A 316 -45.08 -32.85 -36.17
C CYS A 316 -43.57 -32.98 -35.91
N ALA A 317 -43.19 -33.63 -34.81
CA ALA A 317 -41.82 -33.96 -34.43
C ALA A 317 -41.12 -34.99 -35.34
N SER A 318 -41.90 -35.80 -36.08
CA SER A 318 -41.39 -36.91 -36.89
C SER A 318 -41.19 -36.54 -38.36
N ALA A 319 -41.38 -35.27 -38.72
CA ALA A 319 -41.18 -34.79 -40.07
C ALA A 319 -39.68 -34.76 -40.43
N THR A 320 -39.40 -34.87 -41.72
CA THR A 320 -38.04 -34.75 -42.27
C THR A 320 -38.04 -33.71 -43.38
N ARG A 321 -36.91 -33.01 -43.53
CA ARG A 321 -36.73 -32.08 -44.65
C ARG A 321 -36.67 -32.84 -45.97
N ASP A 322 -37.31 -32.30 -46.99
CA ASP A 322 -37.26 -32.84 -48.34
C ASP A 322 -36.05 -32.36 -49.14
N SER A 323 -35.96 -32.82 -50.39
CA SER A 323 -34.96 -32.41 -51.37
C SER A 323 -35.09 -30.95 -51.84
N ALA A 324 -35.82 -30.10 -51.11
CA ALA A 324 -35.86 -28.65 -51.27
C ALA A 324 -35.64 -27.92 -49.92
N GLY A 325 -35.23 -28.64 -48.87
CA GLY A 325 -35.01 -28.12 -47.52
C GLY A 325 -36.30 -27.81 -46.75
N GLN A 326 -37.48 -28.16 -47.29
CA GLN A 326 -38.78 -27.89 -46.67
C GLN A 326 -39.22 -29.06 -45.80
N CYS A 327 -39.78 -28.75 -44.64
CA CYS A 327 -40.27 -29.77 -43.73
C CYS A 327 -41.54 -30.45 -44.29
N GLN A 328 -41.51 -31.77 -44.49
CA GLN A 328 -42.63 -32.50 -45.09
C GLN A 328 -43.74 -32.76 -44.09
N GLN A 329 -45.00 -32.67 -44.53
CA GLN A 329 -46.15 -33.06 -43.71
C GLN A 329 -46.01 -34.53 -43.26
N PRO A 330 -45.96 -34.82 -41.95
CA PRO A 330 -45.71 -36.16 -41.43
C PRO A 330 -46.93 -37.07 -41.58
N SER A 331 -46.69 -38.39 -41.58
CA SER A 331 -47.77 -39.37 -41.65
C SER A 331 -48.51 -39.46 -40.31
N GLY A 332 -49.79 -39.10 -40.28
CA GLY A 332 -50.60 -39.03 -39.06
C GLY A 332 -51.29 -37.68 -38.84
N PHE A 333 -50.90 -36.66 -39.62
CA PHE A 333 -51.50 -35.34 -39.58
C PHE A 333 -53.03 -35.35 -39.82
N GLU A 334 -53.80 -34.84 -38.88
CA GLU A 334 -55.23 -34.52 -38.94
C GLU A 334 -55.39 -32.99 -39.13
N GLU A 335 -56.50 -32.49 -39.73
CA GLU A 335 -56.73 -31.03 -39.82
C GLU A 335 -57.48 -30.48 -38.58
N ILE A 336 -58.03 -31.37 -37.75
CA ILE A 336 -58.70 -31.12 -36.47
C ILE A 336 -58.52 -32.41 -35.66
N GLU A 337 -57.91 -32.33 -34.47
CA GLU A 337 -57.61 -33.49 -33.63
C GLU A 337 -58.88 -34.19 -33.09
N THR A 338 -59.19 -35.36 -33.65
CA THR A 338 -60.36 -36.18 -33.25
C THR A 338 -59.99 -37.50 -32.58
N THR A 339 -58.70 -37.84 -32.57
CA THR A 339 -58.15 -39.06 -32.01
C THR A 339 -57.35 -38.74 -30.76
N CYS A 340 -57.92 -38.93 -29.57
CA CYS A 340 -57.25 -38.50 -28.33
C CYS A 340 -56.03 -39.39 -28.00
N GLY A 341 -54.83 -38.79 -27.98
CA GLY A 341 -53.55 -39.43 -27.66
C GLY A 341 -52.48 -38.40 -27.29
N ASP A 342 -51.28 -38.84 -26.95
CA ASP A 342 -50.22 -37.99 -26.35
C ASP A 342 -49.46 -37.12 -27.37
N GLY A 343 -50.03 -36.83 -28.54
CA GLY A 343 -49.30 -36.12 -29.59
C GLY A 343 -50.20 -35.26 -30.43
N ASP A 344 -49.80 -33.99 -30.60
CA ASP A 344 -50.41 -33.00 -31.49
C ASP A 344 -50.46 -33.58 -32.90
N ASN A 345 -51.68 -33.94 -33.32
CA ASN A 345 -51.91 -34.49 -34.64
C ASN A 345 -52.23 -33.43 -35.70
N ASP A 346 -52.46 -32.16 -35.37
CA ASP A 346 -52.80 -31.10 -36.34
C ASP A 346 -51.82 -29.90 -36.39
N CYS A 347 -50.74 -29.98 -35.62
CA CYS A 347 -49.57 -29.08 -35.59
C CYS A 347 -49.97 -27.61 -35.35
N ASP A 348 -50.90 -27.37 -34.43
CA ASP A 348 -51.35 -26.03 -34.04
C ASP A 348 -50.80 -25.58 -32.68
N GLY A 349 -49.98 -26.43 -32.04
CA GLY A 349 -49.33 -26.16 -30.76
C GLY A 349 -50.17 -26.55 -29.56
N LEU A 350 -51.32 -27.18 -29.77
CA LEU A 350 -52.20 -27.68 -28.73
C LEU A 350 -52.36 -29.19 -28.91
N THR A 351 -52.68 -29.89 -27.82
CA THR A 351 -53.00 -31.31 -27.88
C THR A 351 -54.42 -31.54 -27.37
N ASN A 352 -55.18 -32.37 -28.05
CA ASN A 352 -56.51 -32.89 -27.72
C ASN A 352 -57.66 -31.85 -27.55
N GLU A 353 -57.80 -30.87 -28.44
CA GLU A 353 -58.79 -29.78 -28.33
C GLU A 353 -60.27 -30.23 -28.46
N GLY A 354 -60.54 -31.52 -28.72
CA GLY A 354 -61.87 -32.06 -29.03
C GLY A 354 -62.49 -33.07 -28.04
N CYS A 355 -61.81 -33.44 -26.94
CA CYS A 355 -62.18 -34.59 -26.09
C CYS A 355 -62.58 -34.22 -24.64
N GLY A 356 -63.84 -33.90 -24.31
CA GLY A 356 -64.24 -33.64 -22.91
C GLY A 356 -63.83 -34.78 -21.95
N CYS A 357 -63.24 -34.43 -20.81
CA CYS A 357 -62.53 -35.39 -19.97
C CYS A 357 -62.71 -35.11 -18.46
N ASN A 358 -62.62 -36.15 -17.63
CA ASN A 358 -62.74 -36.03 -16.17
C ASN A 358 -61.41 -35.54 -15.61
N PHE A 359 -61.39 -34.34 -15.05
CA PHE A 359 -60.18 -33.83 -14.41
C PHE A 359 -59.82 -34.73 -13.21
N ASN A 360 -58.60 -35.28 -13.19
CA ASN A 360 -58.13 -36.32 -12.25
C ASN A 360 -58.89 -37.66 -12.26
N ASP A 361 -59.55 -38.04 -13.35
CA ASP A 361 -60.42 -39.23 -13.44
C ASP A 361 -61.64 -39.23 -12.49
N ASP A 362 -61.86 -38.14 -11.74
CA ASP A 362 -63.01 -37.98 -10.86
C ASP A 362 -64.28 -37.60 -11.64
N THR A 363 -65.36 -38.32 -11.34
CA THR A 363 -66.68 -38.15 -11.97
C THR A 363 -67.63 -37.29 -11.14
N ASP A 364 -67.24 -36.92 -9.93
CA ASP A 364 -68.03 -36.10 -9.03
C ASP A 364 -67.60 -34.61 -9.13
N GLY A 365 -68.26 -33.74 -8.37
CA GLY A 365 -67.85 -32.34 -8.27
C GLY A 365 -67.84 -31.51 -9.58
N VAL A 366 -66.91 -30.55 -9.63
CA VAL A 366 -66.62 -29.73 -10.83
C VAL A 366 -65.80 -30.50 -11.87
N CYS A 367 -65.13 -31.55 -11.40
CA CYS A 367 -64.13 -32.40 -12.06
C CYS A 367 -64.69 -33.18 -13.24
N ALA A 368 -65.98 -33.51 -13.16
CA ALA A 368 -66.77 -34.08 -14.23
C ALA A 368 -66.91 -33.18 -15.49
N THR A 369 -66.43 -31.93 -15.44
CA THR A 369 -66.52 -30.95 -16.54
C THR A 369 -65.17 -30.45 -17.05
N GLY A 370 -64.09 -31.18 -16.77
CA GLY A 370 -62.73 -30.88 -17.22
C GLY A 370 -62.59 -30.66 -18.73
N ILE A 371 -61.65 -29.78 -19.09
CA ILE A 371 -61.33 -29.42 -20.47
C ILE A 371 -60.09 -30.23 -20.86
N PRO A 372 -60.01 -30.93 -21.99
CA PRO A 372 -58.80 -31.65 -22.40
C PRO A 372 -57.65 -30.73 -22.82
N ASN A 373 -56.41 -31.12 -22.48
CA ASN A 373 -55.16 -30.55 -22.98
C ASN A 373 -54.08 -31.64 -22.97
N GLY A 374 -53.97 -32.35 -24.10
CA GLY A 374 -53.15 -33.53 -24.27
C GLY A 374 -53.76 -34.74 -23.58
N PRO A 375 -52.98 -35.75 -23.19
CA PRO A 375 -53.51 -36.93 -22.49
C PRO A 375 -54.04 -36.60 -21.09
N ASN A 376 -53.88 -35.35 -20.66
CA ASN A 376 -54.29 -34.82 -19.39
C ASN A 376 -55.52 -33.92 -19.57
N CYS A 377 -56.38 -33.92 -18.56
CA CYS A 377 -57.40 -32.88 -18.43
C CYS A 377 -56.77 -31.66 -17.78
N ILE A 378 -57.12 -30.47 -18.27
CA ILE A 378 -57.00 -29.21 -17.53
C ILE A 378 -58.29 -28.89 -16.79
N ALA A 379 -58.09 -28.26 -15.65
CA ALA A 379 -59.13 -28.07 -14.68
C ALA A 379 -60.17 -27.04 -15.16
N PRO A 380 -61.47 -27.27 -14.92
CA PRO A 380 -62.53 -26.35 -15.34
C PRO A 380 -62.46 -25.00 -14.63
N ASP A 381 -63.12 -23.95 -15.15
CA ASP A 381 -62.96 -22.55 -14.66
C ASP A 381 -63.31 -22.33 -13.17
N ASN A 382 -64.09 -23.23 -12.57
CA ASN A 382 -64.48 -23.25 -11.16
C ASN A 382 -63.73 -24.32 -10.35
N TYR A 383 -62.66 -24.88 -10.90
CA TYR A 383 -61.69 -25.68 -10.18
C TYR A 383 -60.88 -24.81 -9.22
N GLU A 384 -60.74 -25.28 -8.01
CA GLU A 384 -59.86 -24.71 -7.00
C GLU A 384 -58.76 -25.74 -6.77
N ALA A 385 -57.46 -25.42 -6.92
CA ALA A 385 -56.42 -26.44 -6.72
C ALA A 385 -56.28 -26.93 -5.26
N ASN A 386 -56.87 -26.16 -4.35
CA ASN A 386 -57.14 -26.50 -2.97
C ASN A 386 -58.57 -26.03 -2.73
N GLU A 387 -59.45 -26.90 -2.27
CA GLU A 387 -60.83 -26.55 -1.98
C GLU A 387 -60.92 -25.50 -0.85
N THR A 388 -61.34 -24.28 -1.21
CA THR A 388 -61.57 -23.18 -0.25
C THR A 388 -63.04 -22.79 -0.18
N SER A 389 -63.83 -23.18 -1.18
CA SER A 389 -65.26 -22.98 -1.29
C SER A 389 -66.02 -24.10 -0.59
N CYS A 390 -66.41 -23.88 0.66
CA CYS A 390 -67.14 -24.84 1.49
C CYS A 390 -68.63 -25.00 1.11
N ASP A 391 -68.90 -25.46 -0.11
CA ASP A 391 -70.22 -25.49 -0.73
C ASP A 391 -70.80 -26.90 -0.98
N ARG A 392 -70.10 -27.94 -0.51
CA ARG A 392 -70.44 -29.37 -0.61
C ARG A 392 -70.34 -29.94 -2.02
N VAL A 393 -69.48 -29.38 -2.83
CA VAL A 393 -69.11 -29.87 -4.17
C VAL A 393 -67.60 -30.04 -4.16
N ASP A 394 -67.07 -31.16 -4.64
CA ASP A 394 -65.62 -31.35 -4.80
C ASP A 394 -65.11 -30.40 -5.90
N ASN A 395 -64.44 -29.33 -5.50
CA ASN A 395 -63.91 -28.32 -6.41
C ASN A 395 -62.41 -28.53 -6.74
N ASP A 396 -61.70 -29.43 -6.05
CA ASP A 396 -60.26 -29.69 -6.25
C ASP A 396 -59.88 -31.08 -6.80
N CYS A 397 -60.90 -31.91 -7.01
CA CYS A 397 -60.87 -33.15 -7.77
C CYS A 397 -59.98 -34.23 -7.16
N ASP A 398 -60.10 -34.42 -5.86
CA ASP A 398 -59.41 -35.45 -5.10
C ASP A 398 -60.36 -36.53 -4.50
N GLU A 399 -61.65 -36.49 -4.86
CA GLU A 399 -62.77 -37.31 -4.37
C GLU A 399 -63.23 -36.99 -2.93
N ALA A 400 -62.59 -36.03 -2.26
CA ALA A 400 -63.09 -35.46 -1.02
C ALA A 400 -64.04 -34.28 -1.31
N ILE A 401 -64.88 -33.95 -0.33
CA ILE A 401 -65.82 -32.85 -0.47
C ILE A 401 -65.62 -31.94 0.74
N ASP A 402 -65.34 -30.67 0.44
CA ASP A 402 -65.00 -29.58 1.34
C ASP A 402 -63.75 -29.86 2.21
N GLU A 403 -62.70 -30.49 1.68
CA GLU A 403 -61.42 -30.67 2.38
C GLU A 403 -60.77 -29.31 2.70
N GLY A 404 -60.13 -29.21 3.87
CA GLY A 404 -59.61 -27.93 4.35
C GLY A 404 -60.67 -26.94 4.85
N CYS A 405 -61.97 -27.19 4.64
CA CYS A 405 -63.01 -26.34 5.18
C CYS A 405 -63.20 -26.48 6.69
N ALA A 406 -63.46 -25.35 7.34
CA ALA A 406 -63.71 -25.29 8.76
C ALA A 406 -64.93 -26.14 9.15
N CYS A 407 -64.71 -27.04 10.09
CA CYS A 407 -65.71 -27.89 10.68
C CYS A 407 -65.57 -27.85 12.20
N ASN A 408 -66.61 -28.33 12.88
CA ASN A 408 -66.61 -28.47 14.33
C ASN A 408 -66.26 -29.92 14.64
N TYR A 409 -65.04 -30.18 15.15
CA TYR A 409 -64.60 -31.53 15.48
C TYR A 409 -65.54 -32.15 16.51
N VAL A 410 -65.94 -33.41 16.28
CA VAL A 410 -66.99 -34.15 17.04
C VAL A 410 -68.33 -33.42 17.25
N GLY A 411 -68.57 -32.30 16.56
CA GLY A 411 -69.77 -31.47 16.67
C GLY A 411 -69.69 -30.38 17.74
N ASP A 412 -68.53 -30.18 18.37
CA ASP A 412 -68.32 -29.12 19.36
C ASP A 412 -67.85 -27.81 18.69
N ALA A 413 -68.46 -26.70 19.09
CA ALA A 413 -68.17 -25.36 18.56
C ALA A 413 -67.25 -24.54 19.47
N ASP A 414 -66.96 -25.04 20.68
CA ASP A 414 -66.16 -24.34 21.67
C ASP A 414 -64.66 -24.69 21.50
N GLY A 415 -63.77 -23.94 22.15
CA GLY A 415 -62.32 -24.16 22.10
C GLY A 415 -61.68 -24.21 20.71
N VAL A 416 -60.69 -25.09 20.55
CA VAL A 416 -60.00 -25.30 19.25
C VAL A 416 -60.81 -26.16 18.30
N CYS A 417 -61.85 -26.83 18.77
CA CYS A 417 -62.69 -27.75 18.00
C CYS A 417 -63.37 -27.10 16.81
N ASN A 418 -63.63 -25.79 16.86
CA ASN A 418 -64.16 -25.00 15.74
C ASN A 418 -63.10 -24.62 14.68
N THR A 419 -61.82 -24.85 14.96
CA THR A 419 -60.70 -24.61 14.03
C THR A 419 -60.31 -25.85 13.23
N ALA A 420 -61.02 -26.96 13.47
CA ALA A 420 -60.84 -28.21 12.77
C ALA A 420 -61.13 -28.05 11.28
N THR A 421 -60.41 -28.81 10.46
CA THR A 421 -60.62 -28.87 9.02
C THR A 421 -60.93 -30.29 8.61
N ARG A 422 -61.72 -30.46 7.56
CA ARG A 422 -61.92 -31.77 6.95
C ARG A 422 -60.64 -32.22 6.27
N ASP A 423 -60.31 -33.51 6.36
CA ASP A 423 -59.26 -34.12 5.55
C ASP A 423 -59.76 -34.54 4.18
N ASP A 424 -58.83 -35.06 3.39
CA ASP A 424 -58.92 -35.69 2.07
C ASP A 424 -59.87 -36.92 2.03
N SER A 425 -60.69 -37.14 3.06
CA SER A 425 -61.80 -38.11 3.05
C SER A 425 -63.15 -37.48 3.42
N GLY A 426 -63.19 -36.15 3.52
CA GLY A 426 -64.35 -35.35 3.95
C GLY A 426 -64.68 -35.49 5.44
N VAL A 427 -63.82 -36.12 6.23
CA VAL A 427 -64.01 -36.32 7.67
C VAL A 427 -63.36 -35.17 8.43
N CYS A 428 -64.10 -34.57 9.35
CA CYS A 428 -63.55 -33.50 10.20
C CYS A 428 -62.43 -34.08 11.05
N GLN A 429 -61.20 -33.63 10.83
CA GLN A 429 -60.04 -34.10 11.57
C GLN A 429 -59.81 -33.27 12.82
N PRO A 430 -59.22 -33.86 13.87
CA PRO A 430 -58.83 -33.11 15.03
C PRO A 430 -57.86 -31.99 14.57
N PRO A 431 -58.09 -30.73 14.97
CA PRO A 431 -57.20 -29.62 14.62
C PRO A 431 -55.78 -29.87 15.12
N GLY A 432 -54.78 -29.19 14.55
CA GLY A 432 -53.37 -29.47 14.87
C GLY A 432 -52.96 -29.23 16.33
N VAL A 433 -53.77 -28.46 17.07
CA VAL A 433 -53.62 -28.20 18.52
C VAL A 433 -54.60 -29.02 19.36
N TYR A 434 -55.30 -29.98 18.74
CA TYR A 434 -56.17 -30.93 19.44
C TYR A 434 -55.35 -31.86 20.33
N GLU A 435 -55.86 -32.08 21.52
CA GLU A 435 -55.27 -32.97 22.51
C GLU A 435 -56.30 -34.04 22.83
N ALA A 436 -55.92 -35.31 22.94
CA ALA A 436 -56.91 -36.36 23.25
C ALA A 436 -57.30 -36.40 24.74
N ASP A 437 -56.42 -35.85 25.56
CA ASP A 437 -56.64 -35.47 26.94
C ASP A 437 -56.07 -34.04 27.04
N GLU A 438 -56.82 -33.09 27.58
CA GLU A 438 -56.39 -31.70 27.77
C GLU A 438 -55.11 -31.61 28.62
N ILE A 439 -54.02 -31.09 28.04
CA ILE A 439 -52.71 -30.91 28.68
C ILE A 439 -52.17 -29.49 28.54
N THR A 440 -52.69 -28.70 27.60
CA THR A 440 -52.27 -27.33 27.30
C THR A 440 -53.26 -26.32 27.85
N CYS A 441 -52.89 -25.68 28.96
CA CYS A 441 -53.79 -24.82 29.74
C CYS A 441 -53.87 -23.39 29.17
N ASP A 442 -54.60 -23.21 28.08
CA ASP A 442 -54.65 -21.96 27.32
C ASP A 442 -56.04 -21.27 27.30
N ASN A 443 -56.97 -21.74 28.13
CA ASN A 443 -58.38 -21.31 28.20
C ASN A 443 -59.16 -21.63 26.93
N LEU A 444 -58.77 -22.68 26.24
CA LEU A 444 -59.52 -23.28 25.14
C LEU A 444 -59.83 -24.74 25.50
N ASP A 445 -60.93 -25.26 24.98
CA ASP A 445 -61.24 -26.69 25.00
C ASP A 445 -60.46 -27.35 23.84
N ASN A 446 -59.33 -27.97 24.16
CA ASN A 446 -58.40 -28.59 23.21
C ASN A 446 -58.72 -30.08 22.97
N ASP A 447 -59.49 -30.73 23.83
CA ASP A 447 -59.89 -32.14 23.68
C ASP A 447 -61.34 -32.39 23.25
N CYS A 448 -62.10 -31.31 23.09
CA CYS A 448 -63.45 -31.26 22.55
C CYS A 448 -64.49 -32.02 23.37
N ASP A 449 -64.38 -31.99 24.70
CA ASP A 449 -65.33 -32.61 25.63
C ASP A 449 -66.45 -31.65 26.11
N GLY A 450 -66.29 -30.35 25.85
CA GLY A 450 -67.20 -29.26 26.22
C GLY A 450 -66.81 -28.54 27.53
N VAL A 451 -65.61 -28.80 28.06
CA VAL A 451 -65.02 -28.14 29.22
C VAL A 451 -63.70 -27.48 28.78
N GLU A 452 -63.44 -26.26 29.28
CA GLU A 452 -62.17 -25.57 28.99
C GLU A 452 -61.13 -25.97 30.06
N ASP A 453 -59.92 -26.33 29.63
CA ASP A 453 -58.76 -26.64 30.47
C ASP A 453 -58.99 -27.72 31.56
N GLU A 454 -59.77 -28.78 31.37
CA GLU A 454 -59.79 -29.87 32.37
C GLU A 454 -58.41 -30.56 32.49
N GLY A 455 -58.12 -31.13 33.65
CA GLY A 455 -56.79 -31.73 33.91
C GLY A 455 -55.67 -30.70 34.10
N CYS A 456 -55.87 -29.44 33.70
CA CYS A 456 -54.90 -28.38 33.86
C CYS A 456 -54.76 -27.88 35.30
N PRO A 457 -53.55 -27.44 35.70
CA PRO A 457 -53.31 -26.90 37.03
C PRO A 457 -54.20 -25.69 37.28
N CYS A 458 -54.90 -25.74 38.40
CA CYS A 458 -55.67 -24.65 38.93
C CYS A 458 -55.31 -24.44 40.39
N ASN A 459 -55.58 -23.23 40.87
CA ASN A 459 -55.34 -22.83 42.23
C ASN A 459 -56.62 -23.08 43.04
N PHE A 460 -56.67 -24.17 43.82
CA PHE A 460 -57.85 -24.49 44.61
C PHE A 460 -58.13 -23.38 45.63
N GLY A 461 -59.34 -22.82 45.63
CA GLY A 461 -59.67 -21.66 46.47
C GLY A 461 -59.12 -20.31 45.97
N GLY A 462 -58.42 -20.30 44.83
CA GLY A 462 -57.75 -19.10 44.28
C GLY A 462 -56.31 -18.92 44.77
N ASP A 463 -55.77 -19.91 45.49
CA ASP A 463 -54.47 -19.87 46.13
C ASP A 463 -53.37 -20.55 45.28
N PRO A 464 -52.36 -19.79 44.81
CA PRO A 464 -51.27 -20.29 43.99
C PRO A 464 -50.16 -21.03 44.75
N ASP A 465 -50.24 -21.13 46.07
CA ASP A 465 -49.18 -21.67 46.90
C ASP A 465 -49.48 -23.11 47.37
N GLY A 466 -48.45 -23.79 47.84
CA GLY A 466 -48.57 -25.12 48.44
C GLY A 466 -49.18 -26.21 47.55
N ILE A 467 -50.02 -27.06 48.16
CA ILE A 467 -50.71 -28.17 47.48
C ILE A 467 -51.90 -27.65 46.67
N CYS A 468 -52.35 -26.45 46.95
CA CYS A 468 -53.47 -25.77 46.31
C CYS A 468 -53.17 -25.47 44.85
N ALA A 469 -51.90 -25.20 44.54
CA ALA A 469 -51.37 -25.07 43.18
C ALA A 469 -51.31 -26.40 42.40
N THR A 470 -51.38 -27.54 43.09
CA THR A 470 -51.35 -28.87 42.46
C THR A 470 -52.75 -29.41 42.14
N ALA A 471 -53.78 -28.61 42.42
CA ALA A 471 -55.13 -28.93 42.03
C ALA A 471 -55.27 -28.87 40.52
N ILE A 472 -56.25 -29.62 40.00
CA ILE A 472 -56.55 -29.66 38.59
C ILE A 472 -58.04 -29.39 38.38
N ILE A 473 -58.37 -28.77 37.25
CA ILE A 473 -59.76 -28.57 36.85
C ILE A 473 -60.35 -29.96 36.57
N ALA A 474 -61.47 -30.31 37.22
CA ALA A 474 -62.17 -31.56 36.89
C ALA A 474 -63.01 -31.38 35.62
N ASN A 475 -63.42 -32.48 34.99
CA ASN A 475 -64.36 -32.54 33.84
C ASN A 475 -65.76 -31.96 34.12
N THR A 476 -65.95 -31.23 35.22
CA THR A 476 -67.13 -30.40 35.49
C THR A 476 -66.84 -28.90 35.37
N GLY A 477 -65.63 -28.51 34.95
CA GLY A 477 -65.19 -27.11 34.81
C GLY A 477 -64.93 -26.40 36.14
N VAL A 478 -64.66 -27.14 37.22
CA VAL A 478 -64.34 -26.57 38.54
C VAL A 478 -63.07 -27.18 39.10
N CYS A 479 -62.25 -26.34 39.71
CA CYS A 479 -61.00 -26.75 40.35
C CYS A 479 -61.25 -27.78 41.46
N GLN A 480 -60.71 -28.98 41.28
CA GLN A 480 -60.93 -30.10 42.19
C GLN A 480 -59.99 -29.99 43.39
N GLN A 481 -60.50 -30.31 44.59
CA GLN A 481 -59.67 -30.36 45.80
C GLN A 481 -58.47 -31.32 45.61
N PRO A 482 -57.22 -30.85 45.84
CA PRO A 482 -56.00 -31.61 45.57
C PRO A 482 -55.77 -32.73 46.60
N SER A 483 -55.01 -33.75 46.20
CA SER A 483 -54.71 -34.89 47.07
C SER A 483 -53.70 -34.51 48.15
N GLY A 484 -54.15 -34.41 49.41
CA GLY A 484 -53.32 -33.99 50.53
C GLY A 484 -53.83 -32.74 51.23
N TYR A 485 -54.82 -32.06 50.63
CA TYR A 485 -55.56 -30.97 51.26
C TYR A 485 -56.01 -31.33 52.68
N GLN A 486 -55.68 -30.46 53.63
CA GLN A 486 -56.11 -30.48 55.01
C GLN A 486 -57.05 -29.29 55.22
N ALA A 487 -57.94 -29.33 56.20
CA ALA A 487 -58.77 -28.15 56.53
C ALA A 487 -58.15 -27.31 57.66
N ASN A 488 -57.00 -27.76 58.19
CA ASN A 488 -56.08 -27.08 59.10
C ASN A 488 -54.71 -27.74 58.90
N GLU A 489 -53.65 -26.97 58.88
CA GLU A 489 -52.31 -27.47 58.60
C GLU A 489 -51.69 -28.22 59.78
N THR A 490 -51.38 -29.51 59.57
CA THR A 490 -50.82 -30.40 60.61
C THR A 490 -49.59 -31.17 60.15
N ARG A 491 -49.20 -31.02 58.87
CA ARG A 491 -48.09 -31.75 58.27
C ARG A 491 -46.78 -30.97 58.26
N CYS A 492 -46.83 -29.64 58.34
CA CYS A 492 -45.67 -28.78 58.54
C CYS A 492 -44.56 -29.06 57.53
N ASP A 493 -44.94 -29.16 56.25
CA ASP A 493 -44.12 -29.63 55.14
C ASP A 493 -43.80 -28.53 54.13
N ASN A 494 -43.77 -27.27 54.60
CA ASN A 494 -43.55 -26.02 53.86
C ASN A 494 -44.47 -25.89 52.65
N THR A 495 -45.69 -26.41 52.79
CA THR A 495 -46.67 -26.48 51.72
C THR A 495 -48.00 -26.04 52.30
N ASP A 496 -48.58 -24.96 51.76
CA ASP A 496 -49.96 -24.56 52.08
C ASP A 496 -50.90 -25.71 51.71
N ASN A 497 -51.35 -26.44 52.72
CA ASN A 497 -52.17 -27.63 52.60
C ASN A 497 -53.65 -27.34 52.80
N ASP A 498 -54.06 -26.16 53.26
CA ASP A 498 -55.47 -25.83 53.51
C ASP A 498 -56.04 -24.65 52.71
N CYS A 499 -55.21 -24.08 51.85
CA CYS A 499 -55.50 -23.12 50.78
C CYS A 499 -56.06 -21.79 51.28
N ASP A 500 -55.43 -21.23 52.31
CA ASP A 500 -55.79 -19.94 52.87
C ASP A 500 -54.74 -18.82 52.64
N ASN A 501 -53.69 -19.14 51.86
CA ASN A 501 -52.51 -18.35 51.49
C ASN A 501 -51.53 -18.14 52.64
N ALA A 502 -51.53 -19.06 53.62
CA ALA A 502 -50.52 -19.17 54.64
C ALA A 502 -49.87 -20.55 54.57
N ILE A 503 -48.54 -20.56 54.68
CA ILE A 503 -47.75 -21.79 54.62
C ILE A 503 -47.33 -22.16 56.05
N ASP A 504 -47.73 -23.36 56.46
CA ASP A 504 -47.49 -23.99 57.76
C ASP A 504 -47.95 -23.16 58.98
N GLU A 505 -49.07 -22.43 58.92
CA GLU A 505 -49.54 -21.67 60.08
C GLU A 505 -50.04 -22.58 61.22
N GLY A 506 -49.65 -22.26 62.45
CA GLY A 506 -49.92 -23.10 63.62
C GLY A 506 -49.00 -24.32 63.75
N CYS A 507 -48.08 -24.55 62.81
CA CYS A 507 -47.06 -25.58 62.94
C CYS A 507 -46.02 -25.26 64.02
N PRO A 508 -45.53 -26.26 64.77
CA PRO A 508 -44.45 -26.08 65.72
C PRO A 508 -43.21 -25.56 65.00
N CYS A 509 -42.60 -24.55 65.57
CA CYS A 509 -41.35 -24.00 65.10
C CYS A 509 -40.48 -23.65 66.30
N ASN A 510 -39.20 -23.52 66.02
CA ASN A 510 -38.22 -23.03 66.96
C ASN A 510 -38.15 -21.51 66.79
N TYR A 511 -38.53 -20.75 67.81
CA TYR A 511 -38.43 -19.30 67.73
C TYR A 511 -36.96 -18.91 67.61
N ASN A 512 -36.61 -18.06 66.64
CA ASN A 512 -35.22 -17.79 66.22
C ASN A 512 -34.39 -19.03 65.81
N ASP A 513 -35.05 -20.10 65.35
CA ASP A 513 -34.42 -21.36 64.93
C ASP A 513 -33.76 -22.17 66.06
N ASP A 514 -33.85 -21.75 67.32
CA ASP A 514 -33.33 -22.48 68.49
C ASP A 514 -34.22 -23.69 68.92
N PRO A 515 -33.73 -24.94 68.78
CA PRO A 515 -34.45 -26.15 69.18
C PRO A 515 -34.43 -26.44 70.68
N ASP A 516 -33.70 -25.66 71.47
CA ASP A 516 -33.54 -25.88 72.90
C ASP A 516 -34.54 -25.03 73.71
N GLY A 517 -34.51 -25.25 75.02
CA GLY A 517 -35.24 -24.41 75.98
C GLY A 517 -36.74 -24.21 75.73
N LEU A 518 -37.18 -22.96 75.90
CA LEU A 518 -38.55 -22.52 75.71
C LEU A 518 -38.90 -22.36 74.21
N CYS A 519 -37.88 -22.10 73.39
CA CYS A 519 -37.94 -21.67 72.00
C CYS A 519 -38.54 -22.73 71.08
N ALA A 520 -38.35 -24.01 71.40
CA ALA A 520 -38.95 -25.15 70.72
C ALA A 520 -40.47 -25.31 70.89
N THR A 521 -41.12 -24.45 71.69
CA THR A 521 -42.58 -24.50 71.92
C THR A 521 -43.36 -23.47 71.10
N ALA A 522 -42.68 -22.71 70.24
CA ALA A 522 -43.29 -21.71 69.40
C ALA A 522 -44.11 -22.31 68.24
N THR A 523 -44.98 -21.49 67.66
CA THR A 523 -45.78 -21.85 66.49
C THR A 523 -45.75 -20.73 65.45
N ARG A 524 -45.78 -21.08 64.17
CA ARG A 524 -45.81 -20.12 63.07
C ARG A 524 -47.15 -19.38 63.01
N ASP A 525 -47.12 -18.10 62.69
CA ASP A 525 -48.32 -17.32 62.37
C ASP A 525 -48.69 -17.40 60.88
N VAL A 526 -49.75 -16.69 60.50
CA VAL A 526 -50.30 -16.63 59.13
C VAL A 526 -49.34 -16.06 58.08
N ASN A 527 -48.17 -15.53 58.46
CA ASN A 527 -47.13 -15.10 57.52
C ASN A 527 -45.94 -16.07 57.51
N GLY A 528 -46.10 -17.28 58.10
CA GLY A 528 -45.05 -18.28 58.26
C GLY A 528 -43.98 -17.88 59.30
N VAL A 529 -44.17 -16.79 60.04
CA VAL A 529 -43.18 -16.29 61.01
C VAL A 529 -43.39 -16.98 62.35
N CYS A 530 -42.35 -17.66 62.84
CA CYS A 530 -42.37 -18.29 64.15
C CYS A 530 -42.61 -17.24 65.24
N GLN A 531 -43.60 -17.42 66.11
CA GLN A 531 -43.95 -16.42 67.12
C GLN A 531 -43.34 -16.75 68.48
N ALA A 532 -42.88 -15.71 69.19
CA ALA A 532 -42.26 -15.86 70.50
C ALA A 532 -43.19 -16.60 71.48
N PRO A 533 -42.71 -17.64 72.18
CA PRO A 533 -43.48 -18.31 73.22
C PRO A 533 -43.89 -17.33 74.33
N ALA A 534 -44.97 -17.65 75.05
CA ALA A 534 -45.59 -16.72 76.01
C ALA A 534 -44.70 -16.27 77.20
N THR A 535 -43.57 -16.94 77.45
CA THR A 535 -42.61 -16.61 78.53
C THR A 535 -41.22 -16.21 78.00
N TYR A 536 -41.12 -15.86 76.72
CA TYR A 536 -39.90 -15.36 76.09
C TYR A 536 -39.36 -14.09 76.78
N GLU A 537 -38.08 -14.08 77.13
CA GLU A 537 -37.32 -12.91 77.54
C GLU A 537 -36.53 -12.39 76.33
N SER A 538 -36.21 -11.10 76.23
CA SER A 538 -35.41 -10.59 75.09
C SER A 538 -33.91 -10.48 75.41
N THR A 539 -33.53 -10.82 76.64
CA THR A 539 -32.16 -10.87 77.16
C THR A 539 -32.20 -11.76 78.40
N GLU A 540 -31.44 -12.86 78.41
CA GLU A 540 -31.42 -13.84 79.49
C GLU A 540 -30.99 -13.20 80.82
N SER A 541 -31.96 -12.98 81.71
CA SER A 541 -31.71 -12.35 83.02
C SER A 541 -31.78 -13.35 84.18
N THR A 542 -32.20 -14.56 83.87
CA THR A 542 -32.57 -15.59 84.83
C THR A 542 -31.68 -16.80 84.61
N CYS A 543 -30.57 -16.93 85.36
CA CYS A 543 -29.62 -18.05 85.19
C CYS A 543 -30.25 -19.39 85.68
N ASP A 544 -31.17 -19.97 84.91
CA ASP A 544 -32.00 -21.12 85.28
C ASP A 544 -31.87 -22.34 84.36
N THR A 545 -30.86 -22.33 83.48
CA THR A 545 -30.44 -23.43 82.60
C THR A 545 -31.37 -23.72 81.41
N PHE A 546 -32.29 -22.81 81.10
CA PHE A 546 -33.09 -22.84 79.87
C PHE A 546 -32.77 -21.61 79.02
N ASP A 547 -32.63 -21.77 77.70
CA ASP A 547 -32.57 -20.65 76.76
C ASP A 547 -33.95 -19.97 76.71
N ASN A 548 -34.04 -18.77 77.31
CA ASN A 548 -35.29 -18.02 77.40
C ASN A 548 -35.40 -16.85 76.41
N ASP A 549 -34.31 -16.44 75.76
CA ASP A 549 -34.26 -15.39 74.73
C ASP A 549 -33.94 -15.85 73.31
N CYS A 550 -33.85 -17.17 73.14
CA CYS A 550 -33.79 -17.91 71.90
C CYS A 550 -32.64 -17.43 71.02
N ASP A 551 -31.43 -17.42 71.56
CA ASP A 551 -30.20 -17.13 70.82
C ASP A 551 -29.21 -18.32 70.78
N GLU A 552 -29.72 -19.52 71.05
CA GLU A 552 -29.04 -20.83 71.02
C GLU A 552 -28.06 -21.05 72.18
N GLY A 553 -28.23 -20.32 73.26
CA GLY A 553 -27.48 -20.61 74.44
C GLY A 553 -28.19 -20.39 75.74
N VAL A 554 -27.49 -20.86 76.77
CA VAL A 554 -28.07 -21.10 78.07
C VAL A 554 -27.29 -20.33 79.12
N ASP A 555 -27.95 -19.35 79.73
CA ASP A 555 -27.45 -18.50 80.81
C ASP A 555 -26.27 -17.56 80.39
N GLU A 556 -26.32 -16.99 79.19
CA GLU A 556 -25.36 -16.02 78.65
C GLU A 556 -25.19 -14.81 79.57
N GLY A 557 -23.94 -14.37 79.77
CA GLY A 557 -23.65 -13.20 80.59
C GLY A 557 -23.62 -13.47 82.10
N CYS A 558 -23.91 -14.70 82.55
CA CYS A 558 -23.71 -15.07 83.96
C CYS A 558 -22.19 -15.13 84.29
N PRO A 559 -21.72 -14.63 85.46
CA PRO A 559 -20.28 -14.47 85.74
C PRO A 559 -19.49 -15.79 85.86
N CYS A 560 -18.24 -15.81 85.39
CA CYS A 560 -17.33 -16.96 85.48
C CYS A 560 -15.83 -16.54 85.45
N ASN A 561 -14.91 -17.46 85.80
CA ASN A 561 -13.46 -17.20 85.74
C ASN A 561 -12.87 -17.80 84.45
N TYR A 562 -12.29 -16.97 83.59
CA TYR A 562 -11.75 -17.38 82.29
C TYR A 562 -10.41 -18.13 82.47
N GLY A 563 -10.21 -19.24 81.74
CA GLY A 563 -9.01 -20.10 81.88
C GLY A 563 -8.87 -20.85 83.22
N GLY A 564 -9.73 -20.57 84.21
CA GLY A 564 -9.59 -21.06 85.58
C GLY A 564 -8.61 -20.25 86.43
N ASP A 565 -8.05 -19.17 85.88
CA ASP A 565 -7.19 -18.23 86.60
C ASP A 565 -8.03 -17.20 87.37
N MET A 566 -7.48 -16.72 88.48
CA MET A 566 -8.04 -15.72 89.35
C MET A 566 -7.12 -14.50 89.51
N GLU A 567 -6.01 -14.43 88.78
CA GLU A 567 -5.14 -13.26 88.65
C GLU A 567 -5.40 -12.52 87.31
N GLY A 568 -4.84 -11.30 87.17
CA GLY A 568 -4.99 -10.50 85.95
C GLY A 568 -6.43 -10.16 85.55
N VAL A 569 -6.67 -10.13 84.25
CA VAL A 569 -7.97 -9.78 83.65
C VAL A 569 -8.99 -10.93 83.74
N CYS A 570 -8.49 -12.15 83.86
CA CYS A 570 -9.17 -13.43 83.74
C CYS A 570 -10.32 -13.66 84.74
N GLN A 571 -10.32 -12.94 85.87
CA GLN A 571 -11.36 -13.04 86.89
C GLN A 571 -12.72 -12.43 86.47
N SER A 572 -12.76 -11.65 85.39
CA SER A 572 -13.97 -10.89 84.98
C SER A 572 -14.73 -11.52 83.81
N GLY A 573 -14.52 -12.80 83.53
CA GLY A 573 -15.21 -13.52 82.44
C GLY A 573 -16.73 -13.62 82.63
N THR A 574 -17.44 -13.78 81.52
CA THR A 574 -18.89 -14.03 81.47
C THR A 574 -19.17 -15.23 80.58
N LYS A 575 -20.23 -15.99 80.81
CA LYS A 575 -20.49 -17.16 79.96
C LYS A 575 -20.98 -16.74 78.56
N ASP A 576 -20.50 -17.43 77.54
CA ASP A 576 -21.17 -17.49 76.23
C ASP A 576 -22.34 -18.47 76.25
N GLY A 577 -23.03 -18.54 75.13
CA GLY A 577 -24.21 -19.38 74.98
C GLY A 577 -23.99 -20.87 75.05
N ASN A 578 -22.76 -21.32 74.84
CA ASN A 578 -22.42 -22.73 75.03
C ASN A 578 -22.13 -23.04 76.52
N GLY A 579 -22.31 -22.08 77.42
CA GLY A 579 -22.00 -22.17 78.84
C GLY A 579 -20.49 -22.17 79.15
N SER A 580 -19.66 -21.90 78.13
CA SER A 580 -18.22 -21.73 78.28
C SER A 580 -17.92 -20.31 78.75
N CYS A 581 -16.86 -20.16 79.54
CA CYS A 581 -16.50 -18.84 80.02
C CYS A 581 -15.84 -18.07 78.89
N LEU A 582 -16.37 -16.91 78.52
CA LEU A 582 -15.77 -15.97 77.58
C LEU A 582 -14.67 -15.17 78.25
N ALA A 583 -13.70 -14.84 77.41
CA ALA A 583 -12.60 -13.99 77.79
C ALA A 583 -13.13 -12.57 78.06
N PRO A 584 -12.69 -11.92 79.14
CA PRO A 584 -13.07 -10.54 79.45
C PRO A 584 -12.52 -9.56 78.39
N ASP A 585 -13.11 -8.36 78.31
CA ASP A 585 -12.85 -7.37 77.23
C ASP A 585 -11.38 -6.96 77.06
N ASN A 586 -10.54 -7.15 78.09
CA ASN A 586 -9.11 -6.86 78.09
C ASN A 586 -8.23 -8.14 78.06
N TYR A 587 -8.82 -9.27 77.66
CA TYR A 587 -8.08 -10.48 77.34
C TYR A 587 -7.44 -10.43 75.96
N GLU A 588 -6.19 -10.88 75.87
CA GLU A 588 -5.40 -10.98 74.65
C GLU A 588 -4.97 -12.43 74.49
N ALA A 589 -5.07 -13.06 73.33
CA ALA A 589 -4.67 -14.49 73.20
C ALA A 589 -3.15 -14.69 73.17
N ASN A 590 -2.42 -13.62 72.89
CA ASN A 590 -1.01 -13.44 73.17
C ASN A 590 -0.90 -12.00 73.67
N GLU A 591 -0.18 -11.78 74.75
CA GLU A 591 -0.04 -10.47 75.34
C GLU A 591 0.71 -9.49 74.42
N THR A 592 0.09 -8.35 74.14
CA THR A 592 0.57 -7.28 73.26
C THR A 592 0.43 -5.90 73.91
N THR A 593 -0.51 -5.77 74.84
CA THR A 593 -0.69 -4.62 75.71
C THR A 593 0.21 -4.77 76.93
N CYS A 594 1.24 -3.93 76.99
CA CYS A 594 2.26 -3.97 78.04
C CYS A 594 1.83 -3.13 79.25
N ASP A 595 0.93 -3.66 80.08
CA ASP A 595 0.27 -2.92 81.16
C ASP A 595 0.42 -3.51 82.57
N ASP A 596 1.44 -4.36 82.78
CA ASP A 596 1.76 -5.04 84.03
C ASP A 596 0.61 -5.97 84.53
N ALA A 597 -0.26 -6.44 83.63
CA ALA A 597 -1.38 -7.34 83.93
C ALA A 597 -1.37 -8.54 82.98
N ASP A 598 -1.51 -9.76 83.51
CA ASP A 598 -1.64 -10.99 82.73
C ASP A 598 -2.93 -10.94 81.89
N ASN A 599 -2.76 -10.54 80.64
CA ASN A 599 -3.86 -10.33 79.71
C ASN A 599 -4.16 -11.58 78.88
N ASP A 600 -3.27 -12.58 78.83
CA ASP A 600 -3.49 -13.83 78.08
C ASP A 600 -3.78 -15.08 78.91
N CYS A 601 -3.88 -14.89 80.22
CA CYS A 601 -4.30 -15.86 81.22
C CYS A 601 -3.41 -17.11 81.26
N ASP A 602 -2.11 -16.94 81.01
CA ASP A 602 -1.13 -18.01 81.00
C ASP A 602 -0.23 -18.06 82.25
N THR A 603 -0.43 -17.10 83.19
CA THR A 603 0.29 -16.83 84.44
C THR A 603 1.56 -15.98 84.34
N PHE A 604 1.93 -15.52 83.15
CA PHE A 604 3.04 -14.59 82.92
C PHE A 604 2.52 -13.16 82.65
N ILE A 605 3.43 -12.18 82.61
CA ILE A 605 3.08 -10.75 82.54
C ILE A 605 4.04 -10.07 81.55
N ASP A 606 3.45 -9.39 80.59
CA ASP A 606 3.99 -8.66 79.44
C ASP A 606 4.95 -9.46 78.51
N GLU A 607 4.68 -10.74 78.21
CA GLU A 607 5.38 -11.47 77.14
C GLU A 607 4.96 -10.99 75.75
N GLY A 608 5.83 -11.09 74.73
CA GLY A 608 5.49 -10.66 73.36
C GLY A 608 5.51 -9.14 73.14
N CYS A 609 5.65 -8.35 74.19
CA CYS A 609 5.76 -6.89 74.13
C CYS A 609 6.97 -6.39 73.32
N PRO A 610 6.80 -5.33 72.49
CA PRO A 610 7.89 -4.74 71.72
C PRO A 610 9.02 -4.24 72.62
N CYS A 611 10.24 -4.52 72.19
CA CYS A 611 11.45 -4.05 72.83
C CYS A 611 12.48 -3.77 71.74
N ASN A 612 13.43 -2.88 72.04
CA ASN A 612 14.54 -2.64 71.13
C ASN A 612 15.62 -3.67 71.40
N TYR A 613 15.93 -4.54 70.44
CA TYR A 613 17.03 -5.49 70.60
C TYR A 613 18.35 -4.73 70.72
N ASN A 614 19.16 -5.04 71.75
CA ASN A 614 20.36 -4.26 72.13
C ASN A 614 20.13 -2.75 72.42
N ASP A 615 18.91 -2.34 72.75
CA ASP A 615 18.52 -0.94 72.96
C ASP A 615 18.57 -0.07 71.68
N ASP A 616 18.66 -0.67 70.48
CA ASP A 616 18.67 0.06 69.19
C ASP A 616 17.25 0.24 68.61
N PRO A 617 16.76 1.48 68.45
CA PRO A 617 15.44 1.76 67.89
C PRO A 617 15.38 1.81 66.35
N HIS A 618 16.44 1.49 65.62
CA HIS A 618 16.47 1.58 64.15
C HIS A 618 16.33 0.21 63.46
N GLY A 619 15.99 0.23 62.18
CA GLY A 619 15.96 -0.97 61.34
C GLY A 619 15.05 -2.10 61.84
N VAL A 620 15.49 -3.35 61.65
CA VAL A 620 14.76 -4.54 62.12
C VAL A 620 14.82 -4.69 63.63
N CYS A 621 15.72 -3.97 64.32
CA CYS A 621 15.97 -4.05 65.75
C CYS A 621 14.85 -3.49 66.61
N ALA A 622 14.05 -2.60 66.02
CA ALA A 622 12.81 -2.09 66.59
C ALA A 622 11.64 -3.11 66.58
N ASP A 623 11.76 -4.20 65.81
CA ASP A 623 10.73 -5.23 65.67
C ASP A 623 10.93 -6.41 66.65
N ALA A 624 11.80 -6.27 67.64
CA ALA A 624 12.07 -7.31 68.62
C ALA A 624 10.98 -7.41 69.71
N VAL A 625 10.83 -8.62 70.25
CA VAL A 625 9.79 -8.95 71.24
C VAL A 625 10.39 -9.66 72.45
N ARG A 626 9.77 -9.47 73.62
CA ARG A 626 10.15 -10.17 74.86
C ARG A 626 9.70 -11.63 74.82
N ASP A 627 10.57 -12.53 75.27
CA ASP A 627 10.24 -13.93 75.48
C ASP A 627 9.47 -14.17 76.79
N VAL A 628 9.09 -15.44 77.04
CA VAL A 628 8.39 -15.94 78.23
C VAL A 628 9.11 -15.71 79.58
N ASN A 629 10.31 -15.11 79.58
CA ASN A 629 11.02 -14.69 80.79
C ASN A 629 11.21 -13.16 80.86
N GLY A 630 10.57 -12.40 79.96
CA GLY A 630 10.69 -10.95 79.84
C GLY A 630 11.97 -10.47 79.16
N VAL A 631 12.72 -11.33 78.45
CA VAL A 631 14.00 -11.01 77.79
C VAL A 631 13.80 -10.71 76.31
N CYS A 632 14.31 -9.57 75.82
CA CYS A 632 14.20 -9.14 74.42
C CYS A 632 14.99 -10.06 73.47
N GLN A 633 14.32 -10.65 72.48
CA GLN A 633 14.93 -11.61 71.54
C GLN A 633 15.30 -10.98 70.20
N PRO A 634 16.32 -11.50 69.49
CA PRO A 634 16.65 -11.02 68.15
C PRO A 634 15.48 -11.25 67.18
N PRO A 635 15.10 -10.24 66.37
CA PRO A 635 13.97 -10.31 65.44
C PRO A 635 14.27 -11.19 64.21
N ALA A 636 13.23 -11.59 63.47
CA ALA A 636 13.35 -12.61 62.42
C ALA A 636 14.26 -12.24 61.23
N ASN A 637 14.41 -10.96 60.95
CA ASN A 637 15.25 -10.44 59.87
C ASN A 637 16.63 -9.97 60.36
N TYR A 638 16.96 -10.24 61.64
CA TYR A 638 18.28 -9.98 62.19
C TYR A 638 19.36 -10.75 61.44
N GLN A 639 20.33 -10.03 60.90
CA GLN A 639 21.53 -10.56 60.25
C GLN A 639 22.71 -10.20 61.14
N SER A 640 23.66 -11.10 61.37
CA SER A 640 24.86 -10.73 62.14
C SER A 640 25.91 -10.00 61.31
N ASP A 641 25.73 -9.98 59.99
CA ASP A 641 26.51 -9.26 58.97
C ASP A 641 25.48 -8.75 57.94
N GLU A 642 25.35 -7.43 57.77
CA GLU A 642 24.32 -6.80 56.92
C GLU A 642 24.67 -6.81 55.42
N ASP A 643 24.03 -7.68 54.64
CA ASP A 643 24.22 -7.80 53.17
C ASP A 643 23.00 -7.29 52.36
N ALA A 644 21.92 -6.89 53.04
CA ALA A 644 20.67 -6.41 52.42
C ALA A 644 20.63 -4.88 52.36
N CYS A 645 20.20 -4.35 51.21
CA CYS A 645 20.18 -2.90 50.90
C CYS A 645 18.75 -2.36 50.96
N ASP A 646 18.14 -2.44 52.13
CA ASP A 646 16.73 -2.13 52.34
C ASP A 646 16.49 -0.91 53.25
N SER A 647 17.55 -0.16 53.56
CA SER A 647 17.51 1.03 54.43
C SER A 647 16.98 0.76 55.83
N ALA A 648 17.12 -0.48 56.27
CA ALA A 648 16.97 -0.92 57.64
C ALA A 648 18.36 -1.26 58.19
N ASP A 649 18.58 -1.03 59.48
CA ASP A 649 19.70 -1.55 60.27
C ASP A 649 19.36 -3.01 60.64
N ASN A 650 19.97 -3.96 59.95
CA ASN A 650 19.64 -5.37 60.03
C ASN A 650 20.51 -6.14 61.04
N ASP A 651 21.60 -5.55 61.55
CA ASP A 651 22.53 -6.17 62.51
C ASP A 651 22.62 -5.49 63.89
N CYS A 652 21.84 -4.43 64.09
CA CYS A 652 21.59 -3.73 65.35
C CYS A 652 22.84 -3.10 65.95
N ASP A 653 23.61 -2.41 65.11
CA ASP A 653 24.85 -1.73 65.49
C ASP A 653 24.82 -0.19 65.31
N GLU A 654 23.64 0.37 65.04
CA GLU A 654 23.30 1.77 64.77
C GLU A 654 23.69 2.27 63.37
N ALA A 655 24.07 1.38 62.45
CA ALA A 655 24.37 1.71 61.08
C ALA A 655 23.40 1.09 60.07
N VAL A 656 23.19 1.79 58.96
CA VAL A 656 22.17 1.45 57.95
C VAL A 656 22.85 1.19 56.61
N ASP A 657 22.58 0.02 56.02
CA ASP A 657 23.05 -0.46 54.72
C ASP A 657 24.59 -0.57 54.57
N GLU A 658 25.27 -1.14 55.56
CA GLU A 658 26.74 -1.27 55.60
C GLU A 658 27.33 -2.34 54.65
N GLY A 659 27.07 -2.22 53.35
CA GLY A 659 27.62 -3.16 52.36
C GLY A 659 27.17 -2.94 50.91
N CYS A 660 26.38 -1.91 50.65
CA CYS A 660 25.52 -1.86 49.48
C CYS A 660 26.07 -1.07 48.29
N ALA A 661 26.37 -1.79 47.21
CA ALA A 661 26.58 -1.21 45.88
C ALA A 661 25.29 -1.33 45.04
N VAL A 662 24.57 -0.22 44.89
CA VAL A 662 23.33 -0.06 44.09
C VAL A 662 23.60 -0.12 42.59
N CYS A 663 24.76 0.39 42.17
CA CYS A 663 25.26 0.33 40.80
C CYS A 663 26.78 0.28 40.83
N ALA A 664 27.44 -0.17 39.75
CA ALA A 664 28.90 -0.14 39.75
C ALA A 664 29.37 1.32 39.81
N ALA A 665 30.38 1.61 40.62
CA ALA A 665 30.88 2.97 40.81
C ALA A 665 31.22 3.64 39.47
N ASN A 666 30.67 4.84 39.21
CA ASN A 666 30.78 5.58 37.95
C ASN A 666 30.11 4.92 36.72
N GLN A 667 29.26 3.92 36.90
CA GLN A 667 28.49 3.32 35.81
C GLN A 667 27.31 4.22 35.44
N ARG A 668 27.03 4.38 34.15
CA ARG A 668 25.75 4.95 33.74
C ARG A 668 24.69 3.86 33.76
N TYR A 669 23.45 4.26 34.00
CA TYR A 669 22.31 3.36 33.87
C TYR A 669 21.05 4.15 33.56
N CYS A 670 20.14 3.53 32.83
CA CYS A 670 18.83 4.11 32.56
C CYS A 670 17.94 3.89 33.79
N ASP A 671 17.22 4.91 34.24
CA ASP A 671 16.34 4.77 35.39
C ASP A 671 15.02 4.06 35.03
N GLY A 672 14.14 3.91 36.02
CA GLY A 672 12.87 3.18 35.86
C GLY A 672 11.88 3.82 34.87
N ASP A 673 12.08 5.07 34.44
CA ASP A 673 11.24 5.72 33.43
C ASP A 673 11.68 5.43 31.99
N GLY A 674 12.87 4.84 31.80
CA GLY A 674 13.39 4.44 30.51
C GLY A 674 13.84 5.60 29.62
N VAL A 675 13.82 6.85 30.10
CA VAL A 675 14.17 8.07 29.36
C VAL A 675 15.19 8.95 30.07
N THR A 676 15.59 8.64 31.30
CA THR A 676 16.62 9.39 32.01
C THR A 676 17.86 8.53 32.25
N LEU A 677 18.96 8.90 31.60
CA LEU A 677 20.26 8.27 31.81
C LEU A 677 20.94 8.91 33.03
N GLN A 678 21.16 8.11 34.07
CA GLN A 678 21.77 8.52 35.32
C GLN A 678 23.24 8.07 35.40
N LEU A 679 24.08 8.80 36.13
CA LEU A 679 25.45 8.41 36.43
C LEU A 679 25.54 8.03 37.89
N CYS A 680 25.93 6.78 38.16
CA CYS A 680 26.20 6.29 39.50
C CYS A 680 27.41 7.03 40.11
N ASP A 681 27.33 7.37 41.38
CA ASP A 681 28.45 8.01 42.08
C ASP A 681 29.68 7.09 42.20
N GLY A 682 30.79 7.67 42.65
CA GLY A 682 32.06 6.94 42.79
C GLY A 682 32.06 5.87 43.88
N THR A 683 30.98 5.77 44.67
CA THR A 683 30.82 4.80 45.76
C THR A 683 29.83 3.69 45.41
N GLY A 684 29.12 3.80 44.28
CA GLY A 684 28.11 2.83 43.89
C GLY A 684 26.80 2.99 44.67
N SER A 685 26.64 4.10 45.39
CA SER A 685 25.57 4.30 46.38
C SER A 685 24.28 4.86 45.78
N GLY A 686 24.34 5.32 44.52
CA GLY A 686 23.18 5.87 43.82
C GLY A 686 23.56 6.89 42.75
N PRO A 687 22.57 7.54 42.11
CA PRO A 687 22.81 8.51 41.04
C PRO A 687 23.33 9.85 41.57
N ILE A 688 24.24 10.48 40.82
CA ILE A 688 24.74 11.83 41.12
C ILE A 688 23.66 12.85 40.73
N ALA A 689 23.02 13.46 41.74
CA ALA A 689 21.99 14.49 41.55
C ALA A 689 22.47 15.62 40.63
N GLY A 690 21.70 15.91 39.57
CA GLY A 690 21.99 16.96 38.60
C GLY A 690 22.98 16.58 37.49
N GLN A 691 23.41 15.31 37.40
CA GLN A 691 24.08 14.75 36.22
C GLN A 691 23.19 13.84 35.38
N GLU A 692 21.89 13.87 35.61
CA GLU A 692 20.88 13.20 34.79
C GLU A 692 20.89 13.74 33.36
N ILE A 693 20.82 12.83 32.39
CA ILE A 693 20.65 13.17 30.96
C ILE A 693 19.28 12.67 30.53
N THR A 694 18.36 13.60 30.26
CA THR A 694 17.07 13.25 29.64
C THR A 694 17.29 12.88 28.17
N CYS A 695 17.01 11.63 27.86
CA CYS A 695 17.00 11.08 26.52
C CYS A 695 15.69 11.42 25.80
N GLY A 696 15.74 11.44 24.47
CA GLY A 696 14.61 11.90 23.66
C GLY A 696 13.58 10.80 23.49
N ILE A 697 14.05 9.62 23.08
CA ILE A 697 13.20 8.44 22.87
C ILE A 697 13.29 7.54 24.09
N THR A 698 14.48 7.03 24.42
CA THR A 698 14.71 6.11 25.54
C THR A 698 16.22 6.05 25.86
N CYS A 699 16.63 5.52 27.01
CA CYS A 699 18.02 5.17 27.30
C CYS A 699 18.22 3.65 27.40
N ASP A 700 19.46 3.26 27.13
CA ASP A 700 20.05 2.02 27.65
C ASP A 700 21.16 2.37 28.64
N SER A 701 21.78 1.38 29.29
CA SER A 701 22.73 1.55 30.37
C SER A 701 23.82 2.60 30.11
N ASP A 702 24.24 2.86 28.87
CA ASP A 702 25.28 3.86 28.59
C ASP A 702 24.93 4.95 27.54
N VAL A 703 23.80 4.86 26.82
CA VAL A 703 23.51 5.73 25.67
C VAL A 703 22.06 6.21 25.63
N CYS A 704 21.87 7.51 25.35
CA CYS A 704 20.56 8.08 25.02
C CYS A 704 20.22 7.88 23.55
N LEU A 705 18.99 7.44 23.29
CA LEU A 705 18.41 7.35 21.96
C LEU A 705 17.66 8.64 21.67
N THR A 706 18.02 9.31 20.57
CA THR A 706 17.39 10.53 20.11
C THR A 706 16.76 10.31 18.74
N ALA A 707 15.61 10.95 18.50
CA ALA A 707 15.02 10.98 17.16
C ALA A 707 15.98 11.65 16.18
N SER A 708 16.05 11.15 14.94
CA SER A 708 17.03 11.70 13.99
C SER A 708 16.65 13.09 13.48
N THR A 709 15.38 13.46 13.52
CA THR A 709 14.91 14.66 12.81
C THR A 709 14.48 15.83 13.71
N VAL A 710 14.09 15.59 14.95
CA VAL A 710 13.66 16.64 15.90
C VAL A 710 14.59 16.71 17.10
N ALA A 711 14.75 17.89 17.70
CA ALA A 711 15.67 18.06 18.81
C ALA A 711 15.25 17.26 20.05
N ASN A 712 16.24 16.86 20.83
CA ASN A 712 16.05 16.08 22.05
C ASN A 712 15.08 16.74 23.06
N ALA A 713 15.10 18.07 23.14
CA ALA A 713 14.21 18.83 24.02
C ALA A 713 12.73 18.73 23.59
N THR A 714 12.47 18.70 22.28
CA THR A 714 11.13 18.54 21.71
C THR A 714 10.58 17.15 21.99
N MET A 715 11.44 16.14 21.84
CA MET A 715 11.14 14.76 22.20
C MET A 715 10.81 14.60 23.69
N ALA A 716 11.60 15.23 24.56
CA ALA A 716 11.40 15.19 26.01
C ALA A 716 10.05 15.82 26.42
N ALA A 717 9.58 16.84 25.69
CA ALA A 717 8.29 17.47 25.90
C ALA A 717 7.09 16.56 25.53
N CYS A 718 7.31 15.50 24.74
CA CYS A 718 6.27 14.53 24.42
C CYS A 718 6.15 13.48 25.52
N THR A 719 5.11 13.60 26.36
CA THR A 719 4.90 12.75 27.54
C THR A 719 3.60 11.96 27.42
N SER A 720 3.36 11.03 28.36
CA SER A 720 2.13 10.24 28.44
C SER A 720 0.86 11.07 28.67
N SER A 721 0.96 12.36 28.98
CA SER A 721 -0.20 13.27 29.08
C SER A 721 -0.73 13.75 27.72
N ALA A 722 -0.05 13.43 26.61
CA ALA A 722 -0.53 13.74 25.28
C ALA A 722 -1.79 12.92 24.91
N ILE A 723 -2.51 13.37 23.89
CA ILE A 723 -3.71 12.68 23.41
C ILE A 723 -3.30 11.36 22.75
N ALA A 724 -4.01 10.27 23.05
CA ALA A 724 -3.84 9.01 22.34
C ALA A 724 -4.46 9.12 20.94
N LEU A 725 -3.78 8.59 19.93
CA LEU A 725 -4.27 8.56 18.55
C LEU A 725 -4.75 7.15 18.21
N THR A 726 -6.03 6.91 18.48
CA THR A 726 -6.70 5.61 18.40
C THR A 726 -8.01 5.73 17.62
N PRO A 727 -7.95 5.94 16.28
CA PRO A 727 -9.12 5.93 15.40
C PRO A 727 -9.92 4.63 15.53
N ARG A 728 -11.21 4.67 15.23
CA ARG A 728 -12.02 3.45 15.11
C ARG A 728 -11.68 2.72 13.81
N ALA A 729 -12.00 1.42 13.79
CA ALA A 729 -11.89 0.62 12.58
C ALA A 729 -12.72 1.27 11.44
N GLY A 730 -12.07 1.53 10.30
CA GLY A 730 -12.66 2.15 9.12
C GLY A 730 -12.56 3.68 9.06
N GLU A 731 -12.04 4.34 10.11
CA GLU A 731 -11.88 5.79 10.10
C GLU A 731 -10.62 6.23 9.33
N THR A 732 -10.79 7.28 8.52
CA THR A 732 -9.68 8.00 7.89
C THR A 732 -9.27 9.18 8.77
N LEU A 733 -7.97 9.27 9.03
CA LEU A 733 -7.31 10.43 9.62
C LEU A 733 -6.70 11.23 8.49
N THR A 734 -6.82 12.55 8.58
CA THR A 734 -6.25 13.45 7.58
C THR A 734 -5.24 14.36 8.25
N PHE A 735 -3.99 14.25 7.82
CA PHE A 735 -2.93 15.18 8.16
C PHE A 735 -3.08 16.47 7.34
N THR A 736 -3.17 17.60 8.03
CA THR A 736 -3.37 18.94 7.48
C THR A 736 -2.23 19.85 7.93
N GLU A 737 -2.14 21.06 7.36
CA GLU A 737 -1.19 22.08 7.81
C GLU A 737 -1.33 22.47 9.30
N ASN A 738 -2.49 22.17 9.90
CA ASN A 738 -2.80 22.48 11.31
C ASN A 738 -2.66 21.27 12.24
N GLY A 739 -2.28 20.09 11.73
CA GLY A 739 -2.14 18.86 12.48
C GLY A 739 -3.01 17.71 11.96
N ILE A 740 -3.21 16.69 12.79
CA ILE A 740 -3.95 15.48 12.41
C ILE A 740 -5.41 15.62 12.82
N SER A 741 -6.31 15.57 11.85
CA SER A 741 -7.76 15.59 12.06
C SER A 741 -8.35 14.19 11.96
N CYS A 742 -9.30 13.87 12.86
CA CYS A 742 -10.08 12.63 12.80
C CYS A 742 -11.54 12.93 12.49
N SER A 743 -12.20 12.04 11.74
CA SER A 743 -13.58 12.19 11.27
C SER A 743 -14.66 12.18 12.37
N SER A 744 -14.47 11.40 13.45
CA SER A 744 -15.43 11.33 14.58
C SER A 744 -14.80 11.59 15.95
N ASP A 745 -13.73 10.87 16.30
CA ASP A 745 -12.93 11.04 17.53
C ASP A 745 -11.57 10.31 17.38
N CYS A 746 -10.46 10.90 17.86
CA CYS A 746 -9.14 10.22 17.83
C CYS A 746 -8.88 9.34 19.08
N ASN A 747 -9.89 9.07 19.93
CA ASN A 747 -9.68 8.55 21.31
C ASN A 747 -10.73 7.49 21.72
N GLY A 748 -11.37 6.83 20.76
CA GLY A 748 -12.37 5.77 20.97
C GLY A 748 -13.71 6.20 21.59
N ASN A 749 -13.84 7.39 22.18
CA ASN A 749 -15.02 7.85 22.92
C ASN A 749 -15.94 8.77 22.09
N ARG A 750 -17.23 8.38 21.94
CA ARG A 750 -18.28 9.09 21.20
C ARG A 750 -18.51 10.52 21.73
N LEU A 751 -17.73 11.48 21.25
CA LEU A 751 -18.02 12.90 21.37
C LEU A 751 -18.01 13.42 19.93
N GLY A 752 -19.17 13.52 19.29
CA GLY A 752 -19.34 13.73 17.84
C GLY A 752 -18.85 15.07 17.27
N THR A 753 -17.59 15.42 17.52
CA THR A 753 -16.88 16.58 16.98
C THR A 753 -15.47 16.17 16.58
N PRO A 754 -15.07 16.38 15.30
CA PRO A 754 -13.70 16.15 14.83
C PRO A 754 -12.68 16.75 15.79
N GLN A 755 -11.74 15.92 16.26
CA GLN A 755 -10.61 16.36 17.06
C GLN A 755 -9.43 16.66 16.14
N LEU A 756 -8.81 17.82 16.31
CA LEU A 756 -7.58 18.20 15.64
C LEU A 756 -6.44 18.13 16.65
N ILE A 757 -5.51 17.20 16.44
CA ILE A 757 -4.27 17.14 17.21
C ILE A 757 -3.28 18.09 16.55
N ALA A 758 -3.07 19.25 17.18
CA ALA A 758 -2.25 20.32 16.62
C ALA A 758 -0.82 19.82 16.34
N SER A 759 -0.31 20.11 15.15
CA SER A 759 1.11 19.98 14.85
C SER A 759 1.86 21.24 15.25
N THR A 760 3.14 21.06 15.48
CA THR A 760 4.09 22.13 15.74
C THR A 760 5.25 22.01 14.77
N THR A 761 5.88 23.14 14.49
CA THR A 761 6.93 23.22 13.48
C THR A 761 8.31 23.24 14.12
N GLU A 762 9.19 22.33 13.72
CA GLU A 762 10.60 22.39 14.09
C GLU A 762 11.48 22.13 12.87
N GLY A 763 12.37 23.07 12.54
CA GLY A 763 13.11 23.01 11.28
C GLY A 763 12.16 22.89 10.08
N ASN A 764 12.43 21.94 9.19
CA ASN A 764 11.65 21.69 7.98
C ASN A 764 10.58 20.60 8.15
N VAL A 765 10.23 20.18 9.38
CA VAL A 765 9.23 19.13 9.63
C VAL A 765 8.09 19.60 10.52
N ASP A 766 6.89 19.07 10.26
CA ASP A 766 5.75 19.11 11.17
C ASP A 766 5.86 17.94 12.13
N TRP A 767 5.63 18.19 13.40
CA TRP A 767 5.61 17.12 14.39
C TRP A 767 4.36 17.18 15.26
N VAL A 768 3.91 16.00 15.66
CA VAL A 768 2.76 15.80 16.54
C VAL A 768 3.20 14.88 17.68
N CYS A 769 2.78 15.21 18.90
CA CYS A 769 2.98 14.33 20.05
C CYS A 769 1.69 13.63 20.43
N VAL A 770 1.78 12.30 20.61
CA VAL A 770 0.69 11.43 21.05
C VAL A 770 1.17 10.52 22.17
N SER A 771 0.27 10.14 23.08
CA SER A 771 0.62 9.22 24.17
C SER A 771 0.71 7.76 23.70
N SER A 772 -0.13 7.38 22.75
CA SER A 772 -0.09 6.11 22.01
C SER A 772 -0.58 6.31 20.59
N LEU A 773 -0.17 5.44 19.67
CA LEU A 773 -0.64 5.41 18.29
C LEU A 773 -1.18 4.00 17.99
N VAL A 774 -2.46 3.87 17.64
CA VAL A 774 -3.06 2.60 17.24
C VAL A 774 -3.91 2.79 15.98
N LEU A 775 -3.36 2.45 14.82
CA LEU A 775 -4.11 2.42 13.56
C LEU A 775 -4.61 1.00 13.34
N ASN A 776 -5.92 0.79 13.43
CA ASN A 776 -6.54 -0.52 13.17
C ASN A 776 -6.41 -0.92 11.70
N ALA A 777 -6.57 -2.21 11.38
CA ALA A 777 -6.40 -2.77 10.04
C ALA A 777 -7.17 -2.07 8.91
N THR A 778 -8.27 -1.40 9.22
CA THR A 778 -9.12 -0.67 8.26
C THR A 778 -9.00 0.85 8.39
N SER A 779 -8.18 1.36 9.31
CA SER A 779 -7.92 2.79 9.47
C SER A 779 -6.85 3.26 8.49
N THR A 780 -6.99 4.48 7.97
CA THR A 780 -6.00 5.07 7.06
C THR A 780 -5.59 6.46 7.54
N LEU A 781 -4.28 6.72 7.65
CA LEU A 781 -3.74 8.08 7.78
C LEU A 781 -3.33 8.59 6.40
N HIS A 782 -4.05 9.58 5.91
CA HIS A 782 -3.80 10.27 4.64
C HIS A 782 -3.44 11.74 4.90
N TYR A 783 -3.16 12.51 3.86
CA TYR A 783 -2.76 13.91 3.96
C TYR A 783 -3.56 14.83 3.03
N GLU A 784 -3.67 16.11 3.35
CA GLU A 784 -4.16 17.13 2.43
C GLU A 784 -3.04 17.59 1.50
N SER A 785 -3.33 17.79 0.22
CA SER A 785 -2.36 18.24 -0.78
C SER A 785 -1.74 19.61 -0.52
N THR A 786 -2.23 20.35 0.48
CA THR A 786 -1.68 21.63 0.96
C THR A 786 -0.48 21.45 1.91
N VAL A 787 -0.27 20.24 2.42
CA VAL A 787 0.83 19.92 3.34
C VAL A 787 2.14 19.85 2.56
N THR A 788 3.06 20.75 2.90
CA THR A 788 4.34 20.91 2.19
C THR A 788 5.55 20.44 2.99
N ARG A 789 5.35 19.83 4.16
CA ARG A 789 6.44 19.40 5.07
C ARG A 789 6.25 17.95 5.52
N PRO A 790 7.34 17.21 5.78
CA PRO A 790 7.28 15.86 6.34
C PRO A 790 6.62 15.86 7.72
N LEU A 791 6.00 14.74 8.07
CA LEU A 791 5.41 14.51 9.39
C LEU A 791 6.34 13.68 10.28
N VAL A 792 6.50 14.11 11.52
CA VAL A 792 7.13 13.35 12.60
C VAL A 792 6.08 13.07 13.68
N VAL A 793 5.76 11.80 13.90
CA VAL A 793 4.85 11.37 14.96
C VAL A 793 5.68 10.88 16.15
N LEU A 794 5.61 11.61 17.25
CA LEU A 794 6.26 11.27 18.51
C LEU A 794 5.27 10.53 19.40
N VAL A 795 5.63 9.32 19.80
CA VAL A 795 4.76 8.45 20.60
C VAL A 795 5.40 8.21 21.96
N ALA A 796 4.78 8.72 23.01
CA ALA A 796 5.32 8.59 24.38
C ALA A 796 5.26 7.15 24.92
N GLY A 797 4.42 6.29 24.34
CA GLY A 797 4.29 4.87 24.67
C GLY A 797 4.51 3.96 23.45
N ASN A 798 3.67 2.94 23.30
CA ASN A 798 3.70 2.01 22.17
C ASN A 798 3.02 2.58 20.92
N ALA A 799 3.49 2.15 19.75
CA ALA A 799 2.86 2.42 18.46
C ALA A 799 2.48 1.12 17.77
N THR A 800 1.26 1.02 17.27
CA THR A 800 0.74 -0.14 16.54
C THR A 800 0.07 0.34 15.25
N ILE A 801 0.55 -0.16 14.12
CA ILE A 801 0.09 0.22 12.79
C ILE A 801 -0.34 -1.06 12.08
N ASP A 802 -1.61 -1.43 12.26
CA ASP A 802 -2.22 -2.55 11.52
C ASP A 802 -2.90 -2.06 10.24
N GLY A 803 -3.29 -0.78 10.19
CA GLY A 803 -3.89 -0.10 9.03
C GLY A 803 -2.87 0.47 8.04
N SER A 804 -3.29 1.49 7.29
CA SER A 804 -2.44 2.12 6.25
C SER A 804 -2.04 3.55 6.60
N ILE A 805 -0.79 3.92 6.33
CA ILE A 805 -0.34 5.31 6.22
C ILE A 805 0.01 5.54 4.75
N ASP A 806 -0.74 6.43 4.08
CA ASP A 806 -0.61 6.68 2.64
C ASP A 806 -0.17 8.11 2.37
N PHE A 807 1.14 8.27 2.22
CA PHE A 807 1.84 9.51 1.90
C PHE A 807 2.44 9.47 0.48
N ASN A 808 1.81 8.69 -0.42
CA ASN A 808 2.22 8.63 -1.81
C ASN A 808 2.06 9.99 -2.51
N GLY A 809 2.95 10.28 -3.45
CA GLY A 809 2.81 11.42 -4.37
C GLY A 809 1.65 11.21 -5.33
N THR A 810 0.98 12.29 -5.71
CA THR A 810 -0.15 12.20 -6.64
C THR A 810 0.35 11.94 -8.07
N SER A 811 -0.25 10.97 -8.75
CA SER A 811 0.04 10.71 -10.17
C SER A 811 -0.54 11.83 -11.05
N ALA A 812 0.22 12.27 -12.04
CA ALA A 812 -0.23 13.25 -13.02
C ALA A 812 -1.22 12.62 -14.00
N SER A 813 -2.23 13.40 -14.42
CA SER A 813 -3.26 12.98 -15.39
C SER A 813 -3.44 13.97 -16.54
N GLY A 814 -2.55 14.96 -16.66
CA GLY A 814 -2.58 15.98 -17.70
C GLY A 814 -1.43 16.99 -17.54
N PHE A 815 -1.67 18.26 -17.88
CA PHE A 815 -0.63 19.30 -17.96
C PHE A 815 -0.33 20.04 -16.65
N ALA A 816 -1.21 19.92 -15.66
CA ALA A 816 -1.08 20.61 -14.38
C ALA A 816 -0.19 19.82 -13.41
N SER A 817 0.67 20.53 -12.69
CA SER A 817 1.51 19.99 -11.61
C SER A 817 0.66 19.26 -10.56
N PRO A 818 0.77 17.92 -10.42
CA PRO A 818 0.16 17.23 -9.30
C PRO A 818 0.94 17.54 -8.00
N PRO A 819 0.25 17.56 -6.85
CA PRO A 819 0.91 17.76 -5.56
C PRO A 819 1.76 16.53 -5.18
N GLY A 820 2.87 16.78 -4.49
CA GLY A 820 3.63 15.73 -3.80
C GLY A 820 2.94 15.27 -2.52
N GLY A 821 3.48 14.22 -1.91
CA GLY A 821 3.23 13.83 -0.53
C GLY A 821 3.73 14.88 0.46
N PRO A 822 3.48 14.70 1.78
CA PRO A 822 3.95 15.63 2.81
C PRO A 822 5.47 15.86 2.74
N GLY A 823 5.90 17.07 2.40
CA GLY A 823 7.33 17.37 2.24
C GLY A 823 7.95 16.94 0.92
N GLY A 824 7.16 16.35 0.02
CA GLY A 824 7.56 15.95 -1.33
C GLY A 824 7.37 17.07 -2.35
N GLY A 825 8.24 17.09 -3.35
CA GLY A 825 8.14 17.99 -4.50
C GLY A 825 6.85 17.82 -5.30
N ALA A 826 6.21 18.93 -5.71
CA ALA A 826 5.18 18.87 -6.74
C ALA A 826 5.80 18.52 -8.10
N GLY A 827 5.04 17.82 -8.94
CA GLY A 827 5.48 17.53 -10.31
C GLY A 827 5.61 18.81 -11.14
N GLY A 828 6.55 18.83 -12.08
CA GLY A 828 6.71 19.93 -13.04
C GLY A 828 5.51 20.02 -13.97
N ALA A 829 5.03 21.23 -14.25
CA ALA A 829 3.97 21.44 -15.22
C ALA A 829 4.45 21.13 -16.63
N GLY A 830 3.52 20.68 -17.46
CA GLY A 830 3.73 20.51 -18.88
C GLY A 830 4.03 21.82 -19.61
N GLY A 831 4.81 21.78 -20.70
CA GLY A 831 5.03 22.95 -21.55
C GLY A 831 3.71 23.50 -22.15
N GLU A 832 3.50 24.82 -22.08
CA GLU A 832 2.31 25.49 -22.65
C GLU A 832 2.42 25.72 -24.18
N GLN A 833 1.32 25.46 -24.92
CA GLN A 833 1.19 25.56 -26.40
C GLN A 833 1.58 26.92 -27.01
N SER A 834 1.55 28.00 -26.24
CA SER A 834 1.54 29.36 -26.80
C SER A 834 2.94 29.92 -27.11
N ALA A 835 4.01 29.22 -26.72
CA ALA A 835 5.36 29.80 -26.81
C ALA A 835 6.52 28.80 -27.07
N ALA A 836 6.22 27.55 -27.40
CA ALA A 836 7.23 26.49 -27.53
C ALA A 836 8.13 26.44 -26.28
N THR A 837 7.55 26.38 -25.08
CA THR A 837 8.32 26.46 -23.83
C THR A 837 8.85 25.08 -23.41
N PRO A 838 10.07 24.99 -22.85
CA PRO A 838 10.49 23.79 -22.11
C PRO A 838 9.46 23.44 -21.03
N GLY A 839 9.36 22.16 -20.67
CA GLY A 839 8.60 21.75 -19.50
C GLY A 839 9.21 22.36 -18.23
N ASP A 840 8.41 22.53 -17.18
CA ASP A 840 8.93 23.03 -15.91
C ASP A 840 9.73 21.93 -15.20
N ASP A 841 10.83 22.33 -14.55
CA ASP A 841 11.55 21.46 -13.62
C ASP A 841 10.60 21.06 -12.47
N GLY A 842 10.74 19.84 -11.94
CA GLY A 842 10.04 19.44 -10.72
C GLY A 842 10.39 20.35 -9.54
N PHE A 843 9.41 20.69 -8.71
CA PHE A 843 9.61 21.65 -7.60
C PHE A 843 10.30 21.00 -6.39
N ASP A 844 11.18 21.77 -5.75
CA ASP A 844 11.81 21.42 -4.47
C ASP A 844 11.09 22.14 -3.31
N TYR A 845 10.56 21.37 -2.35
CA TYR A 845 9.99 21.91 -1.11
C TYR A 845 10.95 21.84 0.08
N THR A 846 12.14 21.27 -0.09
CA THR A 846 13.15 21.25 0.97
C THR A 846 13.75 22.66 1.06
N GLY A 847 13.25 23.48 1.99
CA GLY A 847 13.77 24.82 2.29
C GLY A 847 15.23 24.87 2.76
N THR A 848 16.04 23.85 2.47
CA THR A 848 17.47 23.74 2.69
C THR A 848 18.25 24.30 1.50
N PRO A 849 19.02 25.39 1.66
CA PRO A 849 19.89 25.90 0.61
C PRO A 849 20.97 24.86 0.24
N GLY A 850 20.93 24.32 -0.99
CA GLY A 850 22.02 23.51 -1.56
C GLY A 850 21.70 22.06 -1.93
N THR A 851 20.48 21.57 -1.70
CA THR A 851 20.04 20.22 -2.10
C THR A 851 18.99 20.30 -3.21
N ALA A 852 19.37 20.84 -4.38
CA ALA A 852 18.44 21.06 -5.48
C ALA A 852 17.94 19.72 -6.05
N CYS A 853 16.77 19.28 -5.59
CA CYS A 853 15.91 18.35 -6.32
C CYS A 853 15.65 18.94 -7.71
N THR A 854 16.18 18.33 -8.78
CA THR A 854 15.90 18.82 -10.15
C THR A 854 15.59 17.64 -11.06
N GLY A 855 14.33 17.19 -11.05
CA GLY A 855 13.77 16.53 -12.23
C GLY A 855 13.75 17.58 -13.33
N LYS A 856 14.65 17.48 -14.31
CA LYS A 856 14.77 18.50 -15.36
C LYS A 856 13.56 18.42 -16.28
N GLY A 857 12.94 19.56 -16.56
CA GLY A 857 11.91 19.64 -17.59
C GLY A 857 12.49 19.28 -18.95
N GLY A 858 11.66 18.69 -19.81
CA GLY A 858 12.07 18.30 -21.16
C GLY A 858 12.56 19.51 -21.98
N LEU A 859 13.70 19.36 -22.66
CA LEU A 859 14.28 20.39 -23.51
C LEU A 859 13.52 20.52 -24.84
N ARG A 860 13.71 21.66 -25.51
CA ARG A 860 13.18 21.91 -26.86
C ARG A 860 13.85 20.95 -27.85
N GLY A 861 13.13 20.00 -28.42
CA GLY A 861 13.56 19.37 -29.66
C GLY A 861 13.04 20.14 -30.88
N GLY A 862 13.60 19.85 -32.05
CA GLY A 862 13.29 20.55 -33.31
C GLY A 862 11.82 20.40 -33.76
N VAL A 863 11.56 20.69 -35.04
CA VAL A 863 10.19 20.74 -35.64
C VAL A 863 9.41 19.40 -35.54
N PHE A 864 10.02 18.30 -35.05
CA PHE A 864 9.40 16.97 -35.09
C PHE A 864 9.47 16.13 -33.81
N GLN A 865 10.24 16.49 -32.77
CA GLN A 865 10.36 15.68 -31.54
C GLN A 865 10.57 16.58 -30.32
N ALA A 866 9.90 16.33 -29.20
CA ALA A 866 10.07 17.06 -27.93
C ALA A 866 10.73 16.18 -26.86
N GLY A 867 11.52 16.81 -25.98
CA GLY A 867 12.19 16.13 -24.89
C GLY A 867 11.26 15.66 -23.77
N GLY A 868 11.50 14.47 -23.24
CA GLY A 868 10.82 13.92 -22.06
C GLY A 868 11.29 14.56 -20.75
N GLY A 869 10.41 14.63 -19.75
CA GLY A 869 10.77 15.07 -18.40
C GLY A 869 11.68 14.06 -17.68
N GLY A 870 12.72 14.56 -17.01
CA GLY A 870 13.62 13.74 -16.19
C GLY A 870 13.00 13.33 -14.85
N GLY A 871 13.28 12.11 -14.40
CA GLY A 871 12.84 11.60 -13.10
C GLY A 871 13.51 12.33 -11.93
N GLY A 872 12.75 12.53 -10.83
CA GLY A 872 13.28 13.06 -9.59
C GLY A 872 14.17 12.04 -8.85
N ALA A 873 15.13 12.49 -8.05
CA ALA A 873 15.97 11.61 -7.21
C ALA A 873 16.11 12.14 -5.79
N LEU A 874 15.85 11.29 -4.80
CA LEU A 874 15.90 11.65 -3.38
C LEU A 874 17.31 12.17 -3.00
N ARG A 875 17.42 13.47 -2.68
CA ARG A 875 18.68 14.17 -2.32
C ARG A 875 19.83 13.95 -3.34
N GLY A 876 19.52 13.88 -4.63
CA GLY A 876 20.49 13.71 -5.72
C GLY A 876 20.21 14.62 -6.92
N SER A 877 21.13 14.68 -7.89
CA SER A 877 20.83 15.27 -9.20
C SER A 877 19.86 14.35 -9.92
N GLY A 878 18.65 14.84 -10.24
CA GLY A 878 17.68 14.09 -11.01
C GLY A 878 18.21 13.71 -12.40
N GLY A 879 17.48 12.82 -13.07
CA GLY A 879 17.76 12.49 -14.46
C GLY A 879 17.80 13.73 -15.36
N ARG A 880 18.72 13.77 -16.33
CA ARG A 880 18.60 14.76 -17.40
C ARG A 880 17.37 14.38 -18.24
N GLY A 881 16.45 15.32 -18.45
CA GLY A 881 15.41 15.16 -19.47
C GLY A 881 16.07 14.96 -20.85
N GLY A 882 15.50 14.10 -21.68
CA GLY A 882 16.05 13.81 -23.01
C GLY A 882 15.85 14.98 -23.98
N ASP A 883 16.72 15.14 -24.97
CA ASP A 883 16.67 16.24 -25.97
C ASP A 883 15.76 15.94 -27.18
N GLY A 884 14.94 14.88 -27.11
CA GLY A 884 13.97 14.50 -28.13
C GLY A 884 14.53 13.67 -29.30
N SER A 885 15.84 13.68 -29.57
CA SER A 885 16.47 12.95 -30.68
C SER A 885 17.38 11.81 -30.19
N ASP A 886 16.82 10.73 -29.65
CA ASP A 886 17.53 9.46 -29.34
C ASP A 886 18.29 9.40 -27.99
N SER A 887 18.02 10.31 -27.05
CA SER A 887 18.65 10.27 -25.71
C SER A 887 17.63 9.94 -24.63
N ALA A 888 17.70 8.71 -24.10
CA ALA A 888 16.95 8.26 -22.94
C ALA A 888 17.22 9.13 -21.71
N GLY A 889 16.17 9.49 -20.98
CA GLY A 889 16.30 10.18 -19.70
C GLY A 889 16.91 9.24 -18.66
N GLY A 890 18.07 9.57 -18.11
CA GLY A 890 18.73 8.74 -17.10
C GLY A 890 17.98 8.76 -15.76
N ALA A 891 17.94 7.66 -15.02
CA ALA A 891 17.48 7.65 -13.64
C ALA A 891 18.49 8.39 -12.73
N GLY A 892 18.00 9.24 -11.82
CA GLY A 892 18.87 9.96 -10.88
C GLY A 892 19.30 9.07 -9.71
N GLY A 893 20.59 9.12 -9.34
CA GLY A 893 21.15 8.36 -8.23
C GLY A 893 20.99 9.05 -6.87
N SER A 894 20.76 8.27 -5.81
CA SER A 894 20.65 8.75 -4.42
C SER A 894 22.00 8.86 -3.72
N SER A 895 22.26 9.97 -3.02
CA SER A 895 23.38 10.11 -2.08
C SER A 895 22.83 10.52 -0.72
N LEU A 896 22.98 9.67 0.30
CA LEU A 896 22.31 9.83 1.59
C LEU A 896 23.31 9.90 2.75
N THR A 897 23.20 10.94 3.57
CA THR A 897 23.67 10.98 4.95
C THR A 897 22.50 11.33 5.88
N LEU A 898 22.41 10.57 6.97
CA LEU A 898 21.28 10.50 7.91
C LEU A 898 21.23 11.76 8.79
N THR A 899 20.32 12.70 8.54
CA THR A 899 20.12 13.83 9.49
C THR A 899 18.68 14.36 9.56
N ALA A 900 17.79 14.09 8.61
CA ALA A 900 16.38 14.51 8.70
C ALA A 900 15.48 13.76 7.71
N VAL A 901 14.28 13.36 8.15
CA VAL A 901 13.21 12.89 7.26
C VAL A 901 12.85 13.98 6.25
N VAL A 902 12.75 13.59 4.98
CA VAL A 902 12.44 14.47 3.85
C VAL A 902 11.48 13.75 2.90
N GLY A 903 10.67 14.52 2.17
CA GLY A 903 9.97 13.95 1.02
C GLY A 903 10.89 13.79 -0.19
N GLY A 904 10.36 13.16 -1.22
CA GLY A 904 11.00 12.98 -2.51
C GLY A 904 11.01 14.25 -3.36
N CYS A 905 11.58 14.13 -4.57
CA CYS A 905 11.57 15.17 -5.59
C CYS A 905 10.50 14.89 -6.65
N GLY A 906 9.77 15.92 -7.09
CA GLY A 906 8.79 15.78 -8.17
C GLY A 906 9.45 15.47 -9.51
N GLY A 907 8.74 14.77 -10.39
CA GLY A 907 9.19 14.52 -11.76
C GLY A 907 9.15 15.81 -12.60
N GLY A 908 10.01 15.93 -13.61
CA GLY A 908 9.97 17.04 -14.55
C GLY A 908 8.80 16.94 -15.53
N GLY A 909 8.28 18.09 -15.98
CA GLY A 909 7.27 18.12 -17.04
C GLY A 909 7.88 17.86 -18.43
N GLY A 910 7.10 17.27 -19.32
CA GLY A 910 7.46 17.08 -20.72
C GLY A 910 7.42 18.39 -21.53
N GLY A 911 8.30 18.48 -22.52
CA GLY A 911 8.38 19.64 -23.42
C GLY A 911 7.29 19.65 -24.51
N ASP A 912 7.01 20.84 -25.06
CA ASP A 912 6.06 21.02 -26.17
C ASP A 912 6.75 20.95 -27.56
N GLY A 913 6.27 20.08 -28.45
CA GLY A 913 6.74 19.93 -29.83
C GLY A 913 5.92 20.78 -30.81
N ARG A 914 6.57 21.59 -31.66
CA ARG A 914 5.85 22.40 -32.66
C ARG A 914 5.37 21.55 -33.83
N ASN A 915 4.07 21.43 -34.04
CA ASN A 915 3.51 21.07 -35.35
C ASN A 915 3.16 22.33 -36.15
N PRO A 916 3.78 22.61 -37.32
CA PRO A 916 3.41 23.75 -38.16
C PRO A 916 2.03 23.62 -38.85
N GLU A 917 1.39 22.44 -38.82
CA GLU A 917 0.13 22.18 -39.54
C GLU A 917 -1.14 22.20 -38.68
N SER A 918 -1.05 22.24 -37.34
CA SER A 918 -2.24 22.23 -36.48
C SER A 918 -2.78 23.65 -36.21
N LEU A 919 -3.57 24.17 -37.15
CA LEU A 919 -4.42 25.35 -37.00
C LEU A 919 -5.80 25.02 -36.38
N TYR A 920 -5.98 23.80 -35.84
CA TYR A 920 -7.24 23.34 -35.23
C TYR A 920 -7.05 22.99 -33.74
N GLY A 921 -7.13 24.03 -32.89
CA GLY A 921 -7.58 24.10 -31.48
C GLY A 921 -7.70 22.85 -30.59
N GLY A 922 -6.77 21.90 -30.59
CA GLY A 922 -6.66 20.83 -29.60
C GLY A 922 -5.73 21.23 -28.44
N ASN A 923 -6.20 21.09 -27.20
CA ASN A 923 -5.48 21.49 -26.00
C ASN A 923 -4.34 20.52 -25.59
N ASN A 924 -3.36 20.25 -26.45
CA ASN A 924 -2.31 19.27 -26.15
C ASN A 924 -0.98 19.98 -25.83
N GLY A 925 -0.58 20.03 -24.56
CA GLY A 925 0.75 20.43 -24.09
C GLY A 925 1.63 19.21 -23.80
N GLY A 926 2.83 19.39 -23.24
CA GLY A 926 3.62 18.26 -22.74
C GLY A 926 3.11 17.73 -21.40
N GLY A 927 3.34 16.46 -21.05
CA GLY A 927 2.75 15.86 -19.84
C GLY A 927 3.36 16.39 -18.55
N ALA A 928 2.54 16.60 -17.51
CA ALA A 928 3.08 16.97 -16.20
C ALA A 928 3.83 15.80 -15.56
N GLY A 929 4.88 16.12 -14.82
CA GLY A 929 5.60 15.14 -14.00
C GLY A 929 4.77 14.69 -12.81
N GLY A 930 5.04 13.49 -12.30
CA GLY A 930 4.39 12.97 -11.09
C GLY A 930 4.84 13.67 -9.80
N GLY A 931 3.96 13.76 -8.81
CA GLY A 931 4.28 14.30 -7.49
C GLY A 931 5.22 13.35 -6.73
N ALA A 932 6.09 13.86 -5.87
CA ALA A 932 7.01 13.01 -5.11
C ALA A 932 6.34 12.35 -3.90
N GLY A 933 6.87 11.23 -3.43
CA GLY A 933 6.47 10.63 -2.15
C GLY A 933 6.78 11.52 -0.95
N GLY A 934 5.96 11.41 0.11
CA GLY A 934 6.10 12.20 1.32
C GLY A 934 7.20 11.70 2.27
N GLY A 935 7.51 12.50 3.28
CA GLY A 935 8.36 12.09 4.40
C GLY A 935 7.52 11.79 5.64
N VAL A 936 7.69 10.61 6.22
CA VAL A 936 7.08 10.25 7.51
C VAL A 936 8.10 9.61 8.44
N GLN A 937 8.12 10.11 9.68
CA GLN A 937 8.88 9.53 10.77
C GLN A 937 7.94 9.16 11.91
N ILE A 938 8.14 7.97 12.48
CA ILE A 938 7.44 7.52 13.68
C ILE A 938 8.49 7.12 14.71
N SER A 939 8.53 7.86 15.82
CA SER A 939 9.47 7.63 16.92
C SER A 939 8.69 7.30 18.18
N ALA A 940 8.75 6.04 18.61
CA ALA A 940 8.05 5.54 19.79
C ALA A 940 9.01 5.26 20.95
N ARG A 941 8.65 5.67 22.16
CA ARG A 941 9.43 5.31 23.36
C ARG A 941 9.29 3.84 23.73
N GLY A 942 8.14 3.24 23.42
CA GLY A 942 7.87 1.81 23.61
C GLY A 942 8.18 0.97 22.38
N VAL A 943 7.44 -0.13 22.21
CA VAL A 943 7.53 -1.00 21.04
C VAL A 943 6.70 -0.41 19.90
N LEU A 944 7.30 -0.28 18.71
CA LEU A 944 6.65 0.03 17.45
C LEU A 944 6.36 -1.27 16.71
N THR A 945 5.09 -1.57 16.48
CA THR A 945 4.63 -2.74 15.71
C THR A 945 3.95 -2.26 14.43
N LEU A 946 4.42 -2.75 13.28
CA LEU A 946 3.82 -2.53 11.97
C LEU A 946 3.34 -3.88 11.42
N SER A 947 2.04 -4.07 11.30
CA SER A 947 1.42 -5.22 10.60
C SER A 947 0.72 -4.80 9.31
N GLY A 948 0.39 -3.51 9.18
CA GLY A 948 -0.29 -2.91 8.03
C GLY A 948 0.66 -2.38 6.97
N THR A 949 0.41 -1.18 6.43
CA THR A 949 1.22 -0.61 5.35
C THR A 949 1.61 0.83 5.62
N VAL A 950 2.86 1.20 5.35
CA VAL A 950 3.31 2.61 5.28
C VAL A 950 3.89 2.84 3.89
N ALA A 951 3.27 3.74 3.14
CA ALA A 951 3.62 4.03 1.75
C ALA A 951 3.98 5.50 1.57
N ALA A 952 5.07 5.75 0.86
CA ALA A 952 5.56 7.06 0.46
C ALA A 952 6.18 7.00 -0.94
N ASN A 953 5.45 6.38 -1.87
CA ASN A 953 5.87 6.23 -3.25
C ASN A 953 5.78 7.55 -4.01
N GLY A 954 6.57 7.70 -5.06
CA GLY A 954 6.38 8.74 -6.06
C GLY A 954 5.14 8.46 -6.92
N GLY A 955 4.47 9.52 -7.36
CA GLY A 955 3.39 9.46 -8.33
C GLY A 955 3.92 9.32 -9.75
N ASN A 956 3.10 8.73 -10.62
CA ASN A 956 3.44 8.52 -12.02
C ASN A 956 3.35 9.84 -12.82
N GLY A 957 4.18 9.97 -13.86
CA GLY A 957 4.09 11.04 -14.85
C GLY A 957 2.86 10.89 -15.76
N ALA A 958 2.41 11.98 -16.36
CA ALA A 958 1.26 11.97 -17.26
C ALA A 958 1.65 11.39 -18.62
N ASN A 959 0.79 10.51 -19.15
CA ASN A 959 0.85 10.05 -20.53
C ASN A 959 0.45 11.18 -21.48
N GLU A 960 1.00 11.17 -22.69
CA GLU A 960 0.66 12.13 -23.73
C GLU A 960 0.33 11.50 -25.09
N LYS A 961 -0.34 12.29 -25.93
CA LYS A 961 -0.67 11.95 -27.33
C LYS A 961 0.02 12.91 -28.29
N GLY A 962 0.70 12.37 -29.31
CA GLY A 962 1.33 13.13 -30.38
C GLY A 962 2.79 13.50 -30.12
N ASN A 963 3.26 14.59 -30.74
CA ASN A 963 4.69 14.96 -30.77
C ASN A 963 5.19 15.68 -29.49
N HIS A 964 4.48 15.58 -28.36
CA HIS A 964 4.84 16.21 -27.09
C HIS A 964 5.59 15.23 -26.19
N GLY A 965 6.41 15.75 -25.27
CA GLY A 965 7.13 14.93 -24.28
C GLY A 965 6.19 14.46 -23.17
N ALA A 966 6.38 13.22 -22.70
CA ALA A 966 5.67 12.70 -21.54
C ALA A 966 6.27 13.22 -20.22
N GLY A 967 5.48 13.19 -19.15
CA GLY A 967 5.93 13.60 -17.82
C GLY A 967 6.85 12.58 -17.17
N GLY A 968 7.86 13.05 -16.41
CA GLY A 968 8.72 12.18 -15.61
C GLY A 968 8.04 11.70 -14.33
N GLY A 969 8.42 10.52 -13.83
CA GLY A 969 7.94 9.99 -12.54
C GLY A 969 8.52 10.74 -11.35
N GLY A 970 7.72 10.92 -10.29
CA GLY A 970 8.18 11.46 -9.01
C GLY A 970 9.04 10.46 -8.24
N SER A 971 9.98 10.91 -7.43
CA SER A 971 10.77 9.97 -6.61
C SER A 971 9.98 9.50 -5.39
N GLY A 972 10.32 8.32 -4.87
CA GLY A 972 9.90 7.90 -3.54
C GLY A 972 10.37 8.87 -2.46
N GLY A 973 9.66 8.89 -1.34
CA GLY A 973 9.93 9.70 -0.16
C GLY A 973 10.80 8.99 0.87
N MET A 974 10.71 9.39 2.13
CA MET A 974 11.48 8.78 3.21
C MET A 974 10.57 8.30 4.34
N ILE A 975 10.74 7.04 4.73
CA ILE A 975 10.06 6.44 5.88
C ILE A 975 11.11 6.15 6.96
N VAL A 976 10.92 6.72 8.16
CA VAL A 976 11.80 6.50 9.30
C VAL A 976 11.03 5.91 10.48
N LEU A 977 11.43 4.72 10.95
CA LEU A 977 10.81 4.02 12.08
C LEU A 977 11.83 3.84 13.20
N GLU A 978 11.51 4.36 14.37
CA GLU A 978 12.42 4.38 15.51
C GLU A 978 11.70 4.00 16.80
N GLY A 979 12.33 3.16 17.62
CA GLY A 979 11.84 2.91 18.96
C GLY A 979 12.65 1.88 19.74
N TYR A 980 12.23 1.63 20.99
CA TYR A 980 12.89 0.68 21.88
C TYR A 980 12.90 -0.74 21.25
N GLY A 981 11.78 -1.15 20.69
CA GLY A 981 11.66 -2.32 19.82
C GLY A 981 10.91 -1.96 18.54
N VAL A 982 11.34 -2.49 17.38
CA VAL A 982 10.64 -2.30 16.10
C VAL A 982 10.31 -3.65 15.49
N LEU A 983 9.02 -3.96 15.39
CA LEU A 983 8.50 -5.22 14.86
C LEU A 983 7.79 -4.96 13.53
N LEU A 984 8.33 -5.49 12.42
CA LEU A 984 7.84 -5.23 11.06
C LEU A 984 7.32 -6.54 10.43
N ASN A 985 6.00 -6.69 10.46
CA ASN A 985 5.23 -7.77 9.84
C ASN A 985 4.40 -7.28 8.64
N GLY A 986 4.29 -5.96 8.47
CA GLY A 986 3.58 -5.28 7.39
C GLY A 986 4.49 -4.74 6.28
N GLY A 987 3.86 -4.09 5.29
CA GLY A 987 4.50 -3.51 4.10
C GLY A 987 5.09 -2.11 4.33
N ILE A 988 6.30 -1.88 3.85
CA ILE A 988 6.89 -0.52 3.70
C ILE A 988 7.17 -0.30 2.22
N LEU A 989 6.60 0.76 1.64
CA LEU A 989 6.72 1.07 0.21
C LEU A 989 7.24 2.49 0.04
N VAL A 990 8.35 2.65 -0.69
CA VAL A 990 8.95 3.94 -1.01
C VAL A 990 9.44 3.98 -2.46
N ASP A 991 8.69 3.40 -3.38
CA ASP A 991 9.11 3.27 -4.78
C ASP A 991 8.99 4.61 -5.53
N GLY A 992 9.80 4.79 -6.58
CA GLY A 992 9.61 5.88 -7.53
C GLY A 992 8.40 5.63 -8.42
N GLY A 993 7.75 6.70 -8.87
CA GLY A 993 6.67 6.62 -9.85
C GLY A 993 7.19 6.35 -11.26
N ASP A 994 6.36 5.75 -12.10
CA ASP A 994 6.66 5.50 -13.50
C ASP A 994 6.65 6.80 -14.32
N GLY A 995 7.46 6.86 -15.38
CA GLY A 995 7.34 7.89 -16.40
C GLY A 995 6.08 7.68 -17.26
N GLY A 996 5.55 8.77 -17.81
CA GLY A 996 4.41 8.72 -18.73
C GLY A 996 4.78 8.10 -20.10
N ASP A 997 3.78 7.53 -20.76
CA ASP A 997 3.89 6.94 -22.10
C ASP A 997 3.53 7.94 -23.21
N ASN A 998 4.09 7.76 -24.42
CA ASN A 998 3.70 8.48 -25.64
C ASN A 998 2.96 7.53 -26.60
N ILE A 999 1.65 7.72 -26.72
CA ILE A 999 0.72 6.77 -27.36
C ILE A 999 0.80 6.78 -28.91
N GLU A 1000 1.46 7.77 -29.53
CA GLU A 1000 1.51 7.91 -31.01
C GLU A 1000 2.90 7.70 -31.65
N ALA A 1001 3.96 7.45 -30.87
CA ALA A 1001 5.26 7.12 -31.43
C ALA A 1001 5.26 5.69 -31.99
N THR A 1002 5.62 5.54 -33.27
CA THR A 1002 5.76 4.24 -33.95
C THR A 1002 6.63 3.27 -33.14
N ALA A 1003 5.97 2.28 -32.53
CA ALA A 1003 6.46 1.07 -31.89
C ALA A 1003 7.99 0.91 -31.79
N THR A 1004 8.58 1.24 -30.62
CA THR A 1004 9.79 0.60 -30.05
C THR A 1004 10.20 1.14 -28.67
N ALA A 1005 9.74 2.32 -28.23
CA ALA A 1005 10.14 2.91 -26.94
C ALA A 1005 9.09 2.64 -25.83
N LEU A 1006 9.46 1.86 -24.80
CA LEU A 1006 8.64 1.62 -23.60
C LEU A 1006 8.77 2.79 -22.61
N PRO A 1007 7.72 3.16 -21.84
CA PRO A 1007 7.83 4.18 -20.78
C PRO A 1007 8.93 3.84 -19.77
N GLY A 1008 9.66 4.84 -19.27
CA GLY A 1008 10.71 4.63 -18.28
C GLY A 1008 10.11 4.17 -16.95
N ALA A 1009 10.38 2.93 -16.56
CA ALA A 1009 9.92 2.37 -15.29
C ALA A 1009 10.51 3.13 -14.09
N GLY A 1010 9.69 3.39 -13.07
CA GLY A 1010 10.13 3.92 -11.78
C GLY A 1010 11.12 2.97 -11.11
N ALA A 1011 12.13 3.52 -10.45
CA ALA A 1011 13.07 2.72 -9.67
C ALA A 1011 12.43 2.31 -8.34
N THR A 1012 12.58 1.04 -7.96
CA THR A 1012 12.20 0.57 -6.63
C THR A 1012 13.09 1.22 -5.56
N GLY A 1013 12.55 1.44 -4.36
CA GLY A 1013 13.29 1.98 -3.21
C GLY A 1013 14.62 1.26 -2.94
N ASP A 1014 15.55 1.93 -2.27
CA ASP A 1014 16.87 1.37 -1.90
C ASP A 1014 17.09 1.37 -0.39
N VAL A 1015 18.05 0.55 0.06
CA VAL A 1015 18.39 0.38 1.47
C VAL A 1015 19.70 1.07 1.79
N LEU A 1016 19.74 1.74 2.93
CA LEU A 1016 20.92 2.45 3.43
C LEU A 1016 22.07 1.48 3.78
N ASP A 1017 22.88 1.10 2.80
CA ASP A 1017 24.32 0.98 3.01
C ASP A 1017 25.04 1.59 1.81
N GLY A 1018 25.87 2.58 2.07
CA GLY A 1018 26.43 3.46 1.04
C GLY A 1018 27.28 2.68 0.04
N THR A 1019 26.68 2.24 -1.07
CA THR A 1019 27.24 2.02 -2.42
C THR A 1019 26.27 1.16 -3.25
N ALA A 1020 25.16 1.74 -3.71
CA ALA A 1020 24.44 1.20 -4.87
C ALA A 1020 24.69 2.11 -6.07
N ALA A 1021 25.80 1.85 -6.76
CA ALA A 1021 25.94 2.19 -8.15
C ALA A 1021 25.34 1.03 -8.96
N GLY A 1022 24.28 1.31 -9.72
CA GLY A 1022 23.84 0.46 -10.83
C GLY A 1022 22.77 -0.57 -10.51
N ALA A 1023 21.50 -0.19 -10.62
CA ALA A 1023 20.63 -0.99 -11.46
C ALA A 1023 21.11 -0.80 -12.90
N ASN A 1024 21.28 -1.89 -13.65
CA ASN A 1024 21.65 -1.82 -15.07
C ASN A 1024 20.67 -0.88 -15.78
N LEU A 1025 21.22 0.25 -16.25
CA LEU A 1025 20.56 1.28 -17.01
C LEU A 1025 20.03 0.66 -18.30
N THR A 1026 18.73 0.38 -18.36
CA THR A 1026 18.06 0.28 -19.65
C THR A 1026 17.47 1.64 -19.96
N ASP A 1027 17.84 2.16 -21.13
CA ASP A 1027 17.35 3.38 -21.74
C ASP A 1027 15.83 3.51 -21.56
N GLY A 1028 15.40 4.37 -20.63
CA GLY A 1028 13.98 4.67 -20.42
C GLY A 1028 13.44 5.45 -21.62
N GLY A 1029 12.24 5.09 -22.09
CA GLY A 1029 11.58 5.81 -23.17
C GLY A 1029 11.13 7.23 -22.78
N PRO A 1030 10.08 7.76 -23.43
CA PRO A 1030 9.81 9.21 -23.51
C PRO A 1030 9.51 9.95 -22.19
N GLY A 1031 9.40 9.26 -21.05
CA GLY A 1031 9.40 9.84 -19.70
C GLY A 1031 10.35 9.06 -18.78
N GLY A 1032 11.24 9.75 -18.06
CA GLY A 1032 12.15 9.10 -17.12
C GLY A 1032 11.44 8.67 -15.83
N GLY A 1033 11.63 7.42 -15.40
CA GLY A 1033 11.11 6.93 -14.12
C GLY A 1033 11.70 7.65 -12.91
N GLY A 1034 10.92 7.77 -11.84
CA GLY A 1034 11.36 8.37 -10.59
C GLY A 1034 12.35 7.49 -9.83
N GLY A 1035 13.28 8.11 -9.10
CA GLY A 1035 14.18 7.38 -8.21
C GLY A 1035 13.45 6.77 -7.02
N GLY A 1036 13.96 5.64 -6.51
CA GLY A 1036 13.48 5.06 -5.26
C GLY A 1036 13.65 6.00 -4.07
N GLY A 1037 12.82 5.77 -3.05
CA GLY A 1037 12.89 6.44 -1.76
C GLY A 1037 13.79 5.70 -0.77
N ALA A 1038 13.79 6.16 0.49
CA ALA A 1038 14.68 5.64 1.52
C ALA A 1038 13.91 5.16 2.76
N ILE A 1039 14.39 4.05 3.33
CA ILE A 1039 13.86 3.48 4.57
C ILE A 1039 14.96 3.56 5.64
N GLY A 1040 14.63 4.17 6.79
CA GLY A 1040 15.49 4.20 7.98
C GLY A 1040 14.82 3.50 9.15
N ILE A 1041 15.32 2.33 9.54
CA ILE A 1041 14.82 1.61 10.72
C ILE A 1041 15.91 1.62 11.79
N ARG A 1042 15.58 2.12 12.98
CA ARG A 1042 16.49 2.10 14.11
C ARG A 1042 15.80 1.53 15.34
N SER A 1043 16.37 0.47 15.88
CA SER A 1043 15.83 -0.25 17.04
C SER A 1043 16.92 -0.55 18.05
N HIS A 1044 16.56 -0.51 19.32
CA HIS A 1044 17.48 -0.83 20.40
C HIS A 1044 17.60 -2.36 20.62
N ASN A 1045 16.48 -3.07 20.73
CA ASN A 1045 16.46 -4.54 20.95
C ASN A 1045 16.52 -5.40 19.67
N GLY A 1046 17.00 -4.83 18.56
CA GLY A 1046 17.00 -5.47 17.25
C GLY A 1046 15.63 -5.40 16.56
N ALA A 1047 15.64 -5.10 15.26
CA ALA A 1047 14.42 -5.10 14.46
C ALA A 1047 14.18 -6.50 13.85
N THR A 1048 12.94 -7.00 13.95
CA THR A 1048 12.52 -8.21 13.21
C THR A 1048 11.70 -7.77 12.00
N CYS A 1049 12.09 -8.18 10.80
CA CYS A 1049 11.57 -7.62 9.56
C CYS A 1049 11.23 -8.74 8.58
N SER A 1050 9.97 -8.78 8.10
CA SER A 1050 9.47 -9.83 7.20
C SER A 1050 8.73 -9.31 5.95
N GLY A 1051 8.58 -7.98 5.77
CA GLY A 1051 7.69 -7.41 4.75
C GLY A 1051 8.10 -6.07 4.09
N ALA A 1052 9.35 -5.61 4.16
CA ALA A 1052 9.75 -4.34 3.52
C ALA A 1052 9.98 -4.49 1.99
N SER A 1053 9.60 -3.46 1.22
CA SER A 1053 10.00 -3.28 -0.19
C SER A 1053 10.97 -2.09 -0.30
N PRO A 1054 12.21 -2.29 -0.79
CA PRO A 1054 12.76 -3.56 -1.27
C PRO A 1054 13.05 -4.54 -0.12
N THR A 1055 13.00 -5.84 -0.41
CA THR A 1055 13.30 -6.93 0.57
C THR A 1055 14.66 -6.76 1.25
N ALA A 1056 15.61 -6.10 0.59
CA ALA A 1056 16.94 -5.80 1.14
C ALA A 1056 16.88 -4.89 2.39
N ALA A 1057 15.78 -4.15 2.60
CA ALA A 1057 15.59 -3.25 3.75
C ALA A 1057 15.48 -3.99 5.08
N CYS A 1058 15.22 -5.29 5.02
CA CYS A 1058 15.11 -6.19 6.16
C CYS A 1058 16.37 -7.04 6.42
N LEU A 1059 17.50 -6.78 5.75
CA LEU A 1059 18.74 -7.53 6.01
C LEU A 1059 19.41 -7.05 7.32
N ALA A 1060 20.00 -7.97 8.07
CA ALA A 1060 20.67 -7.66 9.33
C ALA A 1060 21.86 -6.66 9.18
N THR A 1061 22.42 -6.53 7.97
CA THR A 1061 23.52 -5.61 7.66
C THR A 1061 23.06 -4.17 7.43
N THR A 1062 21.80 -3.95 7.08
CA THR A 1062 21.22 -2.65 6.75
C THR A 1062 20.38 -2.04 7.87
N LEU A 1063 20.01 -2.86 8.86
CA LEU A 1063 19.38 -2.42 10.10
C LEU A 1063 20.43 -1.82 11.04
N GLN A 1064 20.30 -0.53 11.34
CA GLN A 1064 21.09 0.07 12.41
C GLN A 1064 20.50 -0.32 13.76
N THR A 1065 21.03 -1.38 14.36
CA THR A 1065 20.93 -1.57 15.79
C THR A 1065 21.76 -0.50 16.48
N TYR A 1066 21.19 0.19 17.45
CA TYR A 1066 21.97 1.04 18.33
C TYR A 1066 22.90 0.16 19.16
N SER A 1067 24.08 -0.14 18.62
CA SER A 1067 25.13 -0.82 19.38
C SER A 1067 25.62 0.14 20.47
N PRO A 1068 25.81 -0.33 21.71
CA PRO A 1068 26.44 0.45 22.77
C PRO A 1068 27.84 0.94 22.37
#